data_AF-A0A9D8MQU3-F1
#
_entry.id   AF-A0A9D8MQU3-F1
#
_cell.length_a   1.000
_cell.length_b   1.000
_cell.length_c   1.000
_cell.angle_alpha   90.00
_cell.angle_beta   90.00
_cell.angle_gamma   90.00
#
_symmetry.space_group_name_H-M   'P 1'
#
loop_
_entity.id
_entity.type
_entity.pdbx_description
1 polymer ?
#
loop_
_entity_poly.entity_id
_entity_poly.type
_entity_poly.pdbx_seq_one_letter_code
_entity_poly.pdbx_strand_id
1 'polypeptide(L)'
;MKRLPALIAVLWASVCLYAYNSATDHQLVGTLMYSGSADKAALAFDGKPATYYSTTASEMQWVGLDLGEPCVITRVSFTPAPGTQGADRMLLSLFEGANSPDFMDAMPLHFISEMPSVGVTTTADVNVSRGFRYVRYVGGAGSYCNVAELKFYGHTGEGDDSQFYQVTNIPTLSVHVQNNIKPTVRGQDHESRSVLIYDGGTLVQDYPILFRVRGNYSSAPENKAYRIKFNDGKTHHMMRGGHNESPTKCRKWVLINSYRDKTLMRNPVTWAMSKRAEMQWTPWSQIVDLFVNGDYRGTYTLADAVSVDSRRINITEMTETDIDEETITGGYFVEVDNNASREPYWFTSARGNPITVHDPDEDVIQTAQFQYIRNTWNAMENIVFGSNYTDWQTGQRSVLDMETFLRYFLTSEFNGNTDMLCQVFMYKERCDDHFYTGPVWDAELALENDRTTYPANERMDWTYKVRDTGNWSQFVGRVLSDPSAFAQLQEMWAMLRKKGAFEPEDLAADVDSLREEIRASANLNFIRWPYLTQEISLNPVVPGSWEQEVDRVRDFVRDRVAWMDEMLSYGRLHQENGIYQIASGMDLCTFSQMVNVNGETDAEAVLVADIDMANCNEEFQPIGTLSKNFAGSLDGKGHTIRNFNITGNNNVGLFGYTGNCTLSNIVFDETCSVSGEGRVGMLVGYAYTGTTTISGIENHGSVSASNSIAGGIVGYANSVDMTNCSNTGDVSANNRAGALVGSSGGSVIVSNSFNIGTVTGATERKEFAYGTKGTSINNCWDFSSQQTNNMTPEQVDNGWLCYHLNENAGSNIWHQNLDNGKPHDAWPVLWSKGGIVYEKEGGFTNYNPNPPKFRYYNLVVTKLQGGSSGCIQFSEFDILDEKGEEVEDLYIYDGTDSNIGHEDWGNVSDNNVKTKYCCSAFNGYAYFLFDAKRTVRLCGYRIYTANDTGTHSERNPCSWQLYGSNSKLYDSEDSGWELIEEREDDWTLGATNYTPYDFLISDPMKSLTLNEQTAKIPYGESLQLNVSFSPSTMQGLELQWLTTNPSVATVNSKGLVVAKSIGTTDIIVSAVTDN
;
A
#
# COMPACT_ATOMS: atom_id res chain seq x y z
N MET A 1 -4.11 31.44 9.78
CA MET A 1 -3.88 32.74 10.46
C MET A 1 -2.64 33.39 9.89
N LYS A 2 -2.63 34.74 9.80
CA LYS A 2 -1.66 35.65 9.16
C LYS A 2 -1.90 35.92 7.66
N ARG A 3 -2.94 36.72 7.40
CA ARG A 3 -3.11 37.54 6.18
C ARG A 3 -2.64 38.98 6.47
N LEU A 4 -1.95 39.59 5.50
CA LEU A 4 -1.62 41.02 5.30
C LEU A 4 -0.64 41.71 6.28
N PRO A 5 0.18 42.70 5.82
CA PRO A 5 -0.11 43.60 4.69
C PRO A 5 0.99 43.77 3.62
N ALA A 6 0.58 43.61 2.35
CA ALA A 6 1.29 44.02 1.14
C ALA A 6 0.89 45.45 0.70
N LEU A 7 0.95 46.43 1.62
CA LEU A 7 0.49 47.81 1.35
C LEU A 7 1.49 48.92 1.72
N ILE A 8 2.78 48.61 1.88
CA ILE A 8 3.84 49.61 2.15
C ILE A 8 5.01 49.57 1.14
N ALA A 9 5.05 48.64 0.19
CA ALA A 9 6.17 48.53 -0.78
C ALA A 9 6.02 49.37 -2.07
N VAL A 10 4.90 50.10 -2.26
CA VAL A 10 4.67 50.92 -3.47
C VAL A 10 5.11 52.39 -3.30
N LEU A 11 5.74 52.76 -2.18
CA LEU A 11 6.12 54.16 -1.90
C LEU A 11 7.61 54.39 -1.56
N TRP A 12 8.49 53.42 -1.79
CA TRP A 12 9.95 53.57 -1.59
C TRP A 12 10.81 53.18 -2.81
N ALA A 13 10.22 53.05 -4.00
CA ALA A 13 10.94 52.83 -5.26
C ALA A 13 11.12 54.11 -6.11
N SER A 14 10.85 55.29 -5.52
CA SER A 14 11.19 56.58 -6.11
C SER A 14 12.21 57.26 -5.20
N VAL A 15 13.39 57.55 -5.76
CA VAL A 15 14.55 58.22 -5.14
C VAL A 15 15.56 57.29 -4.45
N CYS A 16 16.30 56.52 -5.27
CA CYS A 16 17.74 56.29 -5.12
C CYS A 16 18.38 56.13 -6.51
N LEU A 17 18.21 57.15 -7.36
CA LEU A 17 19.27 57.50 -8.32
C LEU A 17 20.39 58.10 -7.46
N TYR A 18 21.59 57.52 -7.48
CA TYR A 18 22.85 58.26 -7.68
C TYR A 18 24.06 57.32 -7.58
N ALA A 19 24.67 57.11 -8.75
CA ALA A 19 26.12 57.06 -9.04
C ALA A 19 26.50 55.87 -9.95
N TYR A 20 25.91 55.81 -11.16
CA TYR A 20 26.55 55.08 -12.26
C TYR A 20 27.41 56.08 -13.04
N ASN A 21 28.71 55.81 -13.12
CA ASN A 21 29.62 56.52 -14.02
C ASN A 21 29.01 56.50 -15.42
N SER A 22 28.85 57.68 -16.03
CA SER A 22 28.38 57.83 -17.39
C SER A 22 29.47 57.36 -18.37
N ALA A 23 29.65 56.05 -18.50
CA ALA A 23 30.18 55.52 -19.75
C ALA A 23 29.11 55.78 -20.81
N THR A 24 29.43 56.61 -21.79
CA THR A 24 28.50 56.93 -22.88
C THR A 24 28.24 55.68 -23.70
N ASP A 25 27.04 55.12 -23.56
CA ASP A 25 26.51 54.04 -24.38
C ASP A 25 26.67 54.37 -25.87
N HIS A 26 27.33 53.49 -26.63
CA HIS A 26 27.63 53.70 -28.05
C HIS A 26 27.53 52.40 -28.83
N GLN A 27 27.42 52.50 -30.16
CA GLN A 27 27.46 51.32 -31.02
C GLN A 27 28.85 50.69 -30.94
N LEU A 28 28.89 49.41 -30.56
CA LEU A 28 30.11 48.65 -30.45
C LEU A 28 30.57 48.17 -31.83
N VAL A 29 31.89 48.07 -32.00
CA VAL A 29 32.54 47.56 -33.20
C VAL A 29 33.53 46.47 -32.80
N GLY A 30 33.78 45.52 -33.69
CA GLY A 30 34.65 44.38 -33.41
C GLY A 30 35.09 43.64 -34.66
N THR A 31 35.86 42.57 -34.46
CA THR A 31 36.26 41.67 -35.54
C THR A 31 35.14 40.68 -35.83
N LEU A 32 34.76 40.53 -37.09
CA LEU A 32 33.66 39.67 -37.50
C LEU A 32 33.90 38.19 -37.19
N MET A 33 32.88 37.52 -36.65
CA MET A 33 32.85 36.08 -36.37
C MET A 33 31.59 35.45 -36.97
N TYR A 34 31.66 34.18 -37.42
CA TYR A 34 30.55 33.53 -38.11
C TYR A 34 30.71 32.00 -38.15
N SER A 35 29.60 31.27 -38.31
CA SER A 35 29.59 29.83 -38.57
C SER A 35 29.58 29.44 -40.06
N GLY A 36 29.26 30.40 -40.95
CA GLY A 36 29.03 30.18 -42.38
C GLY A 36 30.11 30.76 -43.30
N SER A 37 29.69 31.46 -44.36
CA SER A 37 30.61 32.05 -45.36
C SER A 37 31.09 33.44 -44.95
N ALA A 38 32.41 33.60 -44.88
CA ALA A 38 33.12 34.84 -44.53
C ALA A 38 32.65 36.07 -45.33
N ASP A 39 32.61 35.95 -46.66
CA ASP A 39 32.36 37.06 -47.58
C ASP A 39 30.93 37.61 -47.45
N LYS A 40 30.00 36.81 -46.92
CA LYS A 40 28.60 37.21 -46.71
C LYS A 40 28.31 37.66 -45.29
N ALA A 41 29.10 37.26 -44.30
CA ALA A 41 28.88 37.60 -42.90
C ALA A 41 28.96 39.13 -42.66
N ALA A 42 29.79 39.84 -43.43
CA ALA A 42 29.89 41.30 -43.36
C ALA A 42 28.58 42.01 -43.75
N LEU A 43 27.69 41.36 -44.52
CA LEU A 43 26.40 41.92 -44.91
C LEU A 43 25.46 42.09 -43.72
N ALA A 44 25.69 41.42 -42.59
CA ALA A 44 24.90 41.63 -41.38
C ALA A 44 25.29 42.92 -40.62
N PHE A 45 26.35 43.63 -41.04
CA PHE A 45 26.89 44.80 -40.35
C PHE A 45 27.27 45.94 -41.30
N ASP A 46 26.80 45.92 -42.56
CA ASP A 46 27.21 46.89 -43.59
C ASP A 46 26.35 48.16 -43.63
N GLY A 47 25.32 48.22 -42.79
CA GLY A 47 24.41 49.36 -42.66
C GLY A 47 23.41 49.50 -43.81
N LYS A 48 23.22 48.47 -44.63
CA LYS A 48 22.30 48.44 -45.77
C LYS A 48 21.21 47.36 -45.58
N PRO A 49 20.00 47.76 -45.14
CA PRO A 49 18.84 46.85 -45.00
C PRO A 49 18.40 46.09 -46.27
N ALA A 50 18.92 46.45 -47.44
CA ALA A 50 18.65 45.78 -48.71
C ALA A 50 19.53 44.54 -48.96
N THR A 51 20.65 44.41 -48.25
CA THR A 51 21.51 43.23 -48.25
C THR A 51 21.25 42.39 -47.00
N TYR A 52 21.65 41.12 -47.03
CA TYR A 52 21.46 40.24 -45.88
C TYR A 52 22.47 39.10 -45.84
N TYR A 53 22.80 38.68 -44.61
CA TYR A 53 23.47 37.43 -44.35
C TYR A 53 22.48 36.27 -44.37
N SER A 54 22.92 35.15 -44.93
CA SER A 54 22.19 33.89 -44.94
C SER A 54 23.16 32.76 -45.27
N THR A 55 22.87 31.58 -44.75
CA THR A 55 23.69 30.37 -44.89
C THR A 55 22.95 29.28 -45.67
N THR A 56 23.64 28.20 -46.02
CA THR A 56 23.02 27.05 -46.69
C THR A 56 22.36 26.07 -45.72
N ALA A 57 22.84 26.01 -44.48
CA ALA A 57 22.24 25.20 -43.43
C ALA A 57 21.11 25.97 -42.75
N SER A 58 20.00 25.32 -42.46
CA SER A 58 18.82 25.95 -41.87
C SER A 58 18.93 26.18 -40.37
N GLU A 59 19.91 25.58 -39.68
CA GLU A 59 19.98 25.51 -38.21
C GLU A 59 21.44 25.59 -37.72
N MET A 60 21.61 25.96 -36.44
CA MET A 60 22.91 26.08 -35.76
C MET A 60 23.87 27.07 -36.44
N GLN A 61 23.32 28.08 -37.10
CA GLN A 61 24.08 29.10 -37.82
C GLN A 61 24.02 30.43 -37.08
N TRP A 62 25.14 31.16 -37.09
CA TRP A 62 25.30 32.39 -36.33
C TRP A 62 26.28 33.35 -36.99
N VAL A 63 26.18 34.62 -36.57
CA VAL A 63 27.08 35.72 -36.96
C VAL A 63 27.24 36.69 -35.80
N GLY A 64 28.44 37.24 -35.61
CA GLY A 64 28.78 38.00 -34.41
C GLY A 64 30.08 38.79 -34.51
N LEU A 65 30.56 39.28 -33.37
CA LEU A 65 31.75 40.11 -33.23
C LEU A 65 32.62 39.64 -32.05
N ASP A 66 33.95 39.65 -32.22
CA ASP A 66 34.94 39.78 -31.14
C ASP A 66 35.16 41.27 -30.89
N LEU A 67 34.70 41.77 -29.75
CA LEU A 67 34.79 43.17 -29.35
C LEU A 67 36.22 43.56 -28.89
N GLY A 68 37.13 42.58 -28.77
CA GLY A 68 38.51 42.77 -28.34
C GLY A 68 38.70 42.80 -26.83
N GLU A 69 37.71 43.32 -26.09
CA GLU A 69 37.65 43.38 -24.64
C GLU A 69 36.20 43.19 -24.15
N PRO A 70 35.97 42.81 -22.88
CA PRO A 70 34.61 42.69 -22.33
C PRO A 70 33.84 44.02 -22.34
N CYS A 71 32.62 43.98 -22.86
CA CYS A 71 31.68 45.10 -22.90
C CYS A 71 30.33 44.71 -22.29
N VAL A 72 29.76 45.57 -21.45
CA VAL A 72 28.38 45.43 -20.98
C VAL A 72 27.45 45.84 -22.13
N ILE A 73 26.62 44.90 -22.58
CA ILE A 73 25.69 45.11 -23.69
C ILE A 73 24.39 45.69 -23.15
N THR A 74 24.04 46.88 -23.61
CA THR A 74 22.85 47.62 -23.13
C THR A 74 21.68 47.49 -24.09
N ARG A 75 21.94 47.32 -25.40
CA ARG A 75 20.91 47.19 -26.44
C ARG A 75 21.40 46.37 -27.62
N VAL A 76 20.46 45.73 -28.30
CA VAL A 76 20.66 45.10 -29.61
C VAL A 76 19.70 45.71 -30.63
N SER A 77 20.16 45.95 -31.85
CA SER A 77 19.28 46.26 -32.98
C SER A 77 19.40 45.17 -34.03
N PHE A 78 18.28 44.86 -34.67
CA PHE A 78 18.22 43.87 -35.72
C PHE A 78 17.18 44.20 -36.78
N THR A 79 17.49 43.88 -38.04
CA THR A 79 16.58 44.05 -39.17
C THR A 79 16.37 42.71 -39.86
N PRO A 80 15.11 42.28 -40.04
CA PRO A 80 14.79 41.12 -40.87
C PRO A 80 15.24 41.30 -42.31
N ALA A 81 15.68 40.20 -42.93
CA ALA A 81 16.00 40.22 -44.35
C ALA A 81 14.81 40.72 -45.20
N PRO A 82 15.06 41.47 -46.30
CA PRO A 82 13.99 41.92 -47.18
C PRO A 82 13.25 40.73 -47.82
N GLY A 83 11.93 40.81 -47.88
CA GLY A 83 11.05 39.77 -48.44
C GLY A 83 10.08 39.19 -47.41
N THR A 84 9.16 38.33 -47.88
CA THR A 84 8.04 37.84 -47.04
C THR A 84 8.45 36.87 -45.94
N GLN A 85 9.61 36.21 -46.05
CA GLN A 85 10.07 35.19 -45.08
C GLN A 85 11.11 35.72 -44.09
N GLY A 86 11.64 36.94 -44.27
CA GLY A 86 12.75 37.43 -43.45
C GLY A 86 12.36 37.59 -41.98
N ALA A 87 11.16 38.12 -41.71
CA ALA A 87 10.63 38.26 -40.37
C ALA A 87 10.37 36.91 -39.69
N ASP A 88 9.70 35.99 -40.38
CA ASP A 88 9.42 34.62 -39.90
C ASP A 88 10.69 33.89 -39.49
N ARG A 89 11.77 34.07 -40.26
CA ARG A 89 13.07 33.43 -40.02
C ARG A 89 13.84 34.01 -38.84
N MET A 90 13.47 35.18 -38.32
CA MET A 90 14.08 35.74 -37.11
C MET A 90 13.34 35.34 -35.83
N LEU A 91 12.09 34.89 -35.92
CA LEU A 91 11.33 34.41 -34.76
C LEU A 91 12.07 33.23 -34.08
N LEU A 92 12.09 33.21 -32.75
CA LEU A 92 12.84 32.26 -31.92
C LEU A 92 14.37 32.28 -32.11
N SER A 93 14.92 33.38 -32.61
CA SER A 93 16.38 33.58 -32.68
C SER A 93 16.90 34.28 -31.42
N LEU A 94 18.18 34.05 -31.11
CA LEU A 94 18.80 34.45 -29.85
C LEU A 94 20.00 35.37 -30.07
N PHE A 95 20.09 36.43 -29.28
CA PHE A 95 21.33 37.15 -29.04
C PHE A 95 21.99 36.59 -27.78
N GLU A 96 23.29 36.34 -27.85
CA GLU A 96 24.06 35.82 -26.72
C GLU A 96 25.45 36.44 -26.67
N GLY A 97 26.00 36.50 -25.45
CA GLY A 97 27.34 37.00 -25.14
C GLY A 97 28.19 35.91 -24.50
N ALA A 98 29.48 35.88 -24.77
CA ALA A 98 30.44 34.91 -24.25
C ALA A 98 31.78 35.58 -23.93
N ASN A 99 32.57 34.96 -23.05
CA ASN A 99 33.95 35.35 -22.80
C ASN A 99 34.97 34.31 -23.28
N SER A 100 34.49 33.15 -23.76
CA SER A 100 35.27 32.18 -24.53
C SER A 100 34.96 32.26 -26.04
N PRO A 101 35.98 32.20 -26.93
CA PRO A 101 35.77 32.28 -28.38
C PRO A 101 35.05 31.06 -28.98
N ASP A 102 34.97 29.94 -28.24
CA ASP A 102 34.20 28.76 -28.62
C ASP A 102 32.71 28.84 -28.19
N PHE A 103 32.32 29.92 -27.51
CA PHE A 103 30.98 30.17 -26.98
C PHE A 103 30.47 29.09 -26.00
N MET A 104 31.36 28.31 -25.38
CA MET A 104 30.94 27.32 -24.38
C MET A 104 30.36 27.96 -23.12
N ASP A 105 30.76 29.19 -22.79
CA ASP A 105 30.27 29.97 -21.63
C ASP A 105 29.19 31.00 -22.01
N ALA A 106 28.58 30.85 -23.19
CA ALA A 106 27.68 31.87 -23.70
C ALA A 106 26.36 31.95 -22.91
N MET A 107 25.86 33.18 -22.75
CA MET A 107 24.65 33.51 -22.00
C MET A 107 23.66 34.27 -22.88
N PRO A 108 22.34 34.01 -22.76
CA PRO A 108 21.30 34.80 -23.39
C PRO A 108 21.42 36.31 -23.07
N LEU A 109 21.24 37.15 -24.08
CA LEU A 109 21.15 38.62 -23.96
C LEU A 109 19.75 39.14 -24.35
N HIS A 110 19.18 38.58 -25.41
CA HIS A 110 17.84 38.94 -25.89
C HIS A 110 17.27 37.83 -26.77
N PHE A 111 16.01 37.45 -26.54
CA PHE A 111 15.30 36.44 -27.32
C PHE A 111 14.18 37.07 -28.15
N ILE A 112 14.12 36.74 -29.44
CA ILE A 112 13.07 37.24 -30.33
C ILE A 112 11.83 36.33 -30.19
N SER A 113 10.99 36.62 -29.19
CA SER A 113 9.78 35.87 -28.87
C SER A 113 8.57 36.24 -29.73
N GLU A 114 8.62 37.37 -30.43
CA GLU A 114 7.56 37.88 -31.30
C GLU A 114 8.09 38.17 -32.69
N MET A 115 7.22 38.04 -33.69
CA MET A 115 7.60 38.23 -35.09
C MET A 115 7.95 39.71 -35.35
N PRO A 116 9.19 40.03 -35.77
CA PRO A 116 9.55 41.41 -36.07
C PRO A 116 8.88 41.91 -37.36
N SER A 117 8.77 43.22 -37.51
CA SER A 117 8.23 43.81 -38.73
C SER A 117 9.20 43.70 -39.91
N VAL A 118 8.72 43.18 -41.05
CA VAL A 118 9.54 43.00 -42.26
C VAL A 118 10.19 44.33 -42.67
N GLY A 119 11.51 44.33 -42.86
CA GLY A 119 12.28 45.48 -43.35
C GLY A 119 12.40 46.66 -42.38
N VAL A 120 11.93 46.50 -41.13
CA VAL A 120 12.04 47.50 -40.07
C VAL A 120 13.15 47.08 -39.10
N THR A 121 14.01 48.01 -38.72
CA THR A 121 14.96 47.79 -37.62
C THR A 121 14.23 47.82 -36.29
N THR A 122 14.25 46.70 -35.57
CA THR A 122 13.83 46.62 -34.18
C THR A 122 15.03 46.89 -33.29
N THR A 123 14.84 47.60 -32.18
CA THR A 123 15.86 47.76 -31.13
C THR A 123 15.26 47.30 -29.82
N ALA A 124 16.00 46.47 -29.09
CA ALA A 124 15.60 45.93 -27.81
C ALA A 124 16.66 46.27 -26.75
N ASP A 125 16.19 46.62 -25.56
CA ASP A 125 17.04 46.80 -24.40
C ASP A 125 17.51 45.44 -23.87
N VAL A 126 18.77 45.38 -23.47
CA VAL A 126 19.42 44.22 -22.87
C VAL A 126 19.63 44.54 -21.40
N ASN A 127 18.97 43.78 -20.53
CA ASN A 127 19.11 43.90 -19.08
C ASN A 127 20.01 42.77 -18.57
N VAL A 128 21.30 42.83 -18.94
CA VAL A 128 22.33 41.92 -18.46
C VAL A 128 23.52 42.75 -18.02
N SER A 129 23.93 42.61 -16.78
CA SER A 129 24.97 43.47 -16.21
C SER A 129 26.38 42.91 -16.37
N ARG A 130 26.53 41.65 -16.80
CA ARG A 130 27.82 41.03 -17.14
C ARG A 130 28.40 41.61 -18.43
N GLY A 131 29.71 41.83 -18.45
CA GLY A 131 30.48 42.16 -19.64
C GLY A 131 30.82 40.93 -20.48
N PHE A 132 30.73 41.08 -21.81
CA PHE A 132 31.05 40.02 -22.77
C PHE A 132 32.03 40.52 -23.83
N ARG A 133 33.07 39.72 -24.13
CA ARG A 133 34.01 40.01 -25.21
C ARG A 133 33.46 39.57 -26.57
N TYR A 134 32.76 38.44 -26.61
CA TYR A 134 32.20 37.88 -27.83
C TYR A 134 30.69 38.03 -27.80
N VAL A 135 30.10 38.49 -28.90
CA VAL A 135 28.64 38.61 -29.04
C VAL A 135 28.19 38.02 -30.35
N ARG A 136 27.04 37.35 -30.38
CA ARG A 136 26.48 36.81 -31.62
C ARG A 136 24.96 36.83 -31.65
N TYR A 137 24.45 36.81 -32.88
CA TYR A 137 23.09 36.43 -33.22
C TYR A 137 23.10 34.98 -33.71
N VAL A 138 22.26 34.15 -33.12
CA VAL A 138 22.01 32.76 -33.52
C VAL A 138 20.61 32.65 -34.09
N GLY A 139 20.54 32.26 -35.36
CA GLY A 139 19.26 32.04 -36.00
C GLY A 139 18.60 30.76 -35.49
N GLY A 140 17.32 30.84 -35.11
CA GLY A 140 16.54 29.67 -34.70
C GLY A 140 16.44 28.60 -35.81
N ALA A 141 16.07 27.36 -35.48
CA ALA A 141 15.95 26.33 -36.54
C ALA A 141 14.99 26.75 -37.67
N GLY A 142 15.41 26.54 -38.92
CA GLY A 142 14.69 26.98 -40.12
C GLY A 142 15.05 28.40 -40.58
N SER A 143 15.83 29.15 -39.80
CA SER A 143 16.15 30.56 -40.08
C SER A 143 17.18 30.77 -41.19
N TYR A 144 18.09 29.80 -41.42
CA TYR A 144 19.30 29.98 -42.22
C TYR A 144 20.23 31.09 -41.70
N CYS A 145 20.09 31.50 -40.43
CA CYS A 145 20.68 32.71 -39.86
C CYS A 145 20.42 33.94 -40.74
N ASN A 146 19.19 34.05 -41.25
CA ASN A 146 18.83 35.09 -42.20
C ASN A 146 18.58 36.44 -41.49
N VAL A 147 19.47 37.41 -41.73
CA VAL A 147 19.41 38.73 -41.09
C VAL A 147 19.97 39.81 -42.01
N ALA A 148 19.29 40.94 -42.11
CA ALA A 148 19.76 42.08 -42.91
C ALA A 148 20.81 42.89 -42.16
N GLU A 149 20.52 43.31 -40.93
CA GLU A 149 21.40 44.17 -40.16
C GLU A 149 21.37 43.78 -38.69
N LEU A 150 22.52 43.91 -38.03
CA LEU A 150 22.74 43.70 -36.62
C LEU A 150 23.59 44.84 -36.05
N LYS A 151 23.24 45.30 -34.85
CA LYS A 151 24.06 46.25 -34.08
C LYS A 151 24.02 45.88 -32.61
N PHE A 152 25.17 46.00 -31.96
CA PHE A 152 25.32 45.86 -30.51
C PHE A 152 25.67 47.24 -29.96
N TYR A 153 25.06 47.62 -28.84
CA TYR A 153 25.36 48.86 -28.12
C TYR A 153 25.77 48.52 -26.69
N GLY A 154 26.66 49.34 -26.15
CA GLY A 154 27.13 49.17 -24.79
C GLY A 154 28.31 50.05 -24.46
N HIS A 155 29.07 49.61 -23.48
CA HIS A 155 30.33 50.22 -23.07
C HIS A 155 31.30 49.16 -22.54
N THR A 156 32.59 49.44 -22.65
CA THR A 156 33.65 48.59 -22.05
C THR A 156 33.42 48.41 -20.55
N GLY A 157 33.63 47.19 -20.05
CA GLY A 157 33.54 46.84 -18.64
C GLY A 157 33.23 45.36 -18.43
N GLU A 158 33.77 44.79 -17.36
CA GLU A 158 33.52 43.40 -16.93
C GLU A 158 32.09 43.18 -16.42
N GLY A 159 31.39 44.25 -16.05
CA GLY A 159 30.07 44.15 -15.41
C GLY A 159 30.12 43.83 -13.92
N ASP A 160 28.96 43.50 -13.35
CA ASP A 160 28.82 43.22 -11.91
C ASP A 160 28.00 41.98 -11.54
N ASP A 161 27.50 41.23 -12.54
CA ASP A 161 26.70 40.01 -12.35
C ASP A 161 25.42 40.17 -11.50
N SER A 162 24.93 41.40 -11.30
CA SER A 162 23.68 41.67 -10.59
C SER A 162 22.40 41.29 -11.36
N GLN A 163 22.47 41.14 -12.69
CA GLN A 163 21.32 40.80 -13.51
C GLN A 163 21.69 40.03 -14.79
N PHE A 164 20.87 39.04 -15.12
CA PHE A 164 20.96 38.19 -16.31
C PHE A 164 19.60 38.11 -17.04
N TYR A 165 19.62 37.61 -18.28
CA TYR A 165 18.43 37.52 -19.10
C TYR A 165 17.68 36.21 -18.84
N GLN A 166 16.51 36.31 -18.22
CA GLN A 166 15.55 35.23 -18.09
C GLN A 166 14.45 35.42 -19.14
N VAL A 167 14.22 34.42 -19.99
CA VAL A 167 13.40 34.55 -21.21
C VAL A 167 11.94 34.77 -20.89
N THR A 168 11.41 33.99 -19.95
CA THR A 168 10.06 34.14 -19.42
C THR A 168 10.13 34.27 -17.90
N ASN A 169 8.98 34.15 -17.23
CA ASN A 169 8.90 34.13 -15.77
C ASN A 169 9.40 32.81 -15.15
N ILE A 170 9.62 31.74 -15.94
CA ILE A 170 10.31 30.53 -15.48
C ILE A 170 11.82 30.59 -15.72
N PRO A 171 12.64 29.79 -15.02
CA PRO A 171 14.08 29.75 -15.22
C PRO A 171 14.50 29.41 -16.66
N THR A 172 15.62 29.97 -17.09
CA THR A 172 16.22 29.71 -18.40
C THR A 172 17.45 28.84 -18.25
N LEU A 173 17.47 27.70 -18.94
CA LEU A 173 18.61 26.79 -19.01
C LEU A 173 19.21 26.85 -20.43
N SER A 174 20.42 27.37 -20.54
CA SER A 174 21.20 27.36 -21.78
C SER A 174 22.29 26.30 -21.70
N VAL A 175 22.33 25.39 -22.68
CA VAL A 175 23.36 24.34 -22.78
C VAL A 175 24.13 24.52 -24.07
N HIS A 176 25.45 24.62 -23.96
CA HIS A 176 26.34 24.64 -25.12
C HIS A 176 27.14 23.36 -25.16
N VAL A 177 26.99 22.64 -26.27
CA VAL A 177 27.62 21.36 -26.55
C VAL A 177 28.91 21.62 -27.32
N GLN A 178 29.99 20.97 -26.91
CA GLN A 178 31.30 21.13 -27.51
C GLN A 178 31.23 20.91 -29.03
N ASN A 179 31.97 21.74 -29.78
CA ASN A 179 31.98 21.75 -31.24
C ASN A 179 30.62 22.04 -31.89
N ASN A 180 29.67 22.64 -31.15
CA ASN A 180 28.35 23.02 -31.66
C ASN A 180 27.54 21.82 -32.20
N ILE A 181 27.74 20.63 -31.61
CA ILE A 181 27.07 19.39 -32.03
C ILE A 181 25.61 19.42 -31.56
N LYS A 182 24.67 19.00 -32.42
CA LYS A 182 23.27 18.69 -32.05
C LYS A 182 23.19 17.23 -31.58
N PRO A 183 22.94 16.94 -30.29
CA PRO A 183 22.82 15.56 -29.82
C PRO A 183 21.55 14.91 -30.40
N THR A 184 21.69 13.77 -31.06
CA THR A 184 20.58 13.04 -31.69
C THR A 184 20.49 11.56 -31.29
N VAL A 185 21.58 10.99 -30.78
CA VAL A 185 21.68 9.56 -30.47
C VAL A 185 21.40 9.33 -28.98
N ARG A 186 20.43 8.47 -28.66
CA ARG A 186 20.11 8.06 -27.27
C ARG A 186 21.34 7.42 -26.63
N GLY A 187 21.66 7.82 -25.40
CA GLY A 187 22.70 7.18 -24.59
C GLY A 187 24.10 7.77 -24.75
N GLN A 188 24.38 8.53 -25.82
CA GLN A 188 25.69 9.12 -26.08
C GLN A 188 25.91 10.39 -25.25
N ASP A 189 26.93 10.40 -24.40
CA ASP A 189 27.35 11.58 -23.64
C ASP A 189 28.20 12.52 -24.51
N HIS A 190 27.92 13.83 -24.40
CA HIS A 190 28.69 14.90 -25.03
C HIS A 190 29.20 15.88 -23.97
N GLU A 191 30.46 16.31 -24.09
CA GLU A 191 30.99 17.39 -23.27
C GLU A 191 30.24 18.69 -23.58
N SER A 192 29.76 19.33 -22.52
CA SER A 192 28.90 20.49 -22.60
C SER A 192 29.12 21.42 -21.40
N ARG A 193 28.55 22.62 -21.46
CA ARG A 193 28.46 23.54 -20.34
C ARG A 193 27.03 24.04 -20.21
N SER A 194 26.53 24.12 -18.98
CA SER A 194 25.18 24.57 -18.69
C SER A 194 25.21 25.89 -17.91
N VAL A 195 24.39 26.83 -18.34
CA VAL A 195 24.11 28.10 -17.67
C VAL A 195 22.62 28.13 -17.31
N LEU A 196 22.32 28.15 -16.02
CA LEU A 196 20.96 28.20 -15.48
C LEU A 196 20.71 29.56 -14.82
N ILE A 197 19.75 30.32 -15.34
CA ILE A 197 19.38 31.67 -14.90
C ILE A 197 17.98 31.61 -14.27
N TYR A 198 17.82 32.16 -13.07
CA TYR A 198 16.59 32.04 -12.27
C TYR A 198 16.39 33.24 -11.32
N ASP A 199 15.30 33.21 -10.56
CA ASP A 199 14.88 34.28 -9.64
C ASP A 199 14.80 35.66 -10.32
N GLY A 200 14.13 35.70 -11.48
CA GLY A 200 13.97 36.93 -12.27
C GLY A 200 15.26 37.40 -12.92
N GLY A 201 16.22 36.50 -13.11
CA GLY A 201 17.54 36.79 -13.66
C GLY A 201 18.56 37.31 -12.65
N THR A 202 18.28 37.26 -11.35
CA THR A 202 19.21 37.74 -10.32
C THR A 202 20.22 36.69 -9.86
N LEU A 203 19.98 35.41 -10.19
CA LEU A 203 20.86 34.30 -9.83
C LEU A 203 21.25 33.49 -11.08
N VAL A 204 22.47 32.96 -11.05
CA VAL A 204 23.02 32.10 -12.11
C VAL A 204 23.79 30.92 -11.53
N GLN A 205 23.69 29.77 -12.19
CA GLN A 205 24.56 28.60 -11.98
C GLN A 205 25.23 28.22 -13.30
N ASP A 206 26.54 28.05 -13.27
CA ASP A 206 27.35 27.70 -14.44
C ASP A 206 28.25 26.50 -14.12
N TYR A 207 28.08 25.40 -14.87
CA TYR A 207 28.82 24.16 -14.65
C TYR A 207 29.20 23.45 -15.94
N PRO A 208 30.39 22.80 -15.99
CA PRO A 208 30.68 21.80 -17.00
C PRO A 208 29.84 20.54 -16.76
N ILE A 209 29.24 20.01 -17.82
CA ILE A 209 28.32 18.87 -17.76
C ILE A 209 28.60 17.87 -18.90
N LEU A 210 28.15 16.65 -18.71
CA LEU A 210 27.87 15.71 -19.79
C LEU A 210 26.39 15.82 -20.12
N PHE A 211 26.09 15.98 -21.41
CA PHE A 211 24.74 16.15 -21.93
C PHE A 211 24.41 15.02 -22.90
N ARG A 212 23.28 14.34 -22.69
CA ARG A 212 22.85 13.24 -23.57
C ARG A 212 21.37 13.19 -23.83
N VAL A 213 20.98 12.61 -24.96
CA VAL A 213 19.59 12.22 -25.24
C VAL A 213 19.21 11.01 -24.38
N ARG A 214 18.01 11.02 -23.79
CA ARG A 214 17.47 9.94 -22.91
C ARG A 214 16.04 9.53 -23.30
N GLY A 215 15.57 8.49 -22.61
CA GLY A 215 14.20 7.99 -22.72
C GLY A 215 14.03 6.91 -23.80
N ASN A 216 13.04 6.05 -23.65
CA ASN A 216 12.74 5.00 -24.64
C ASN A 216 11.84 5.55 -25.75
N TYR A 217 10.71 6.17 -25.38
CA TYR A 217 9.84 6.83 -26.34
C TYR A 217 10.20 8.32 -26.54
N SER A 218 10.55 9.02 -25.46
CA SER A 218 10.86 10.46 -25.48
C SER A 218 12.17 10.83 -26.19
N SER A 219 12.98 9.85 -26.59
CA SER A 219 14.13 10.06 -27.49
C SER A 219 13.74 10.14 -28.97
N ALA A 220 12.55 9.66 -29.35
CA ALA A 220 12.11 9.62 -30.75
C ALA A 220 11.75 10.99 -31.35
N PRO A 221 10.92 11.85 -30.71
CA PRO A 221 10.48 13.10 -31.32
C PRO A 221 11.63 14.10 -31.49
N GLU A 222 11.42 15.16 -32.27
CA GLU A 222 12.49 16.13 -32.53
C GLU A 222 12.89 16.92 -31.28
N ASN A 223 11.94 17.25 -30.40
CA ASN A 223 12.17 17.84 -29.08
C ASN A 223 12.72 16.78 -28.12
N LYS A 224 13.94 16.28 -28.35
CA LYS A 224 14.57 15.22 -27.54
C LYS A 224 14.48 15.49 -26.04
N ALA A 225 14.19 14.45 -25.25
CA ALA A 225 14.45 14.47 -23.80
C ALA A 225 15.95 14.31 -23.52
N TYR A 226 16.45 14.96 -22.47
CA TYR A 226 17.88 14.97 -22.15
C TYR A 226 18.19 14.57 -20.70
N ARG A 227 19.44 14.23 -20.44
CA ARG A 227 20.02 14.07 -19.10
C ARG A 227 21.25 14.97 -18.99
N ILE A 228 21.39 15.60 -17.83
CA ILE A 228 22.56 16.37 -17.41
C ILE A 228 23.30 15.56 -16.35
N LYS A 229 24.62 15.42 -16.49
CA LYS A 229 25.51 14.89 -15.46
C LYS A 229 26.64 15.87 -15.20
N PHE A 230 26.84 16.32 -13.97
CA PHE A 230 27.96 17.24 -13.67
C PHE A 230 29.31 16.56 -13.92
N ASN A 231 30.14 17.24 -14.74
CA ASN A 231 31.42 16.71 -15.22
C ASN A 231 32.61 17.19 -14.36
N ASP A 232 32.34 17.87 -13.24
CA ASP A 232 33.35 18.26 -12.25
C ASP A 232 33.55 17.20 -11.14
N GLY A 233 32.84 16.08 -11.24
CA GLY A 233 32.88 14.98 -10.27
C GLY A 233 32.09 15.22 -8.98
N LYS A 234 31.29 16.29 -8.89
CA LYS A 234 30.56 16.66 -7.67
C LYS A 234 29.04 16.56 -7.85
N THR A 235 28.34 16.56 -6.72
CA THR A 235 26.89 16.72 -6.63
C THR A 235 26.54 18.19 -6.38
N HIS A 236 25.53 18.73 -7.05
CA HIS A 236 25.10 20.12 -6.86
C HIS A 236 23.59 20.22 -6.67
N HIS A 237 23.16 21.26 -5.95
CA HIS A 237 21.76 21.69 -5.96
C HIS A 237 21.47 22.39 -7.29
N MET A 238 20.29 22.15 -7.83
CA MET A 238 19.69 23.05 -8.83
C MET A 238 19.08 24.27 -8.12
N MET A 239 19.15 25.44 -8.77
CA MET A 239 18.61 26.71 -8.26
C MET A 239 19.19 27.16 -6.90
N ARG A 240 20.48 26.92 -6.65
CA ARG A 240 21.14 27.17 -5.36
C ARG A 240 21.05 28.63 -4.91
N GLY A 241 20.44 28.85 -3.75
CA GLY A 241 20.26 30.15 -3.12
C GLY A 241 18.98 30.86 -3.53
N GLY A 242 18.20 30.27 -4.44
CA GLY A 242 16.93 30.82 -4.90
C GLY A 242 15.70 30.23 -4.21
N HIS A 243 14.53 30.76 -4.55
CA HIS A 243 13.25 30.34 -3.95
C HIS A 243 12.88 28.87 -4.21
N ASN A 244 13.32 28.31 -5.34
CA ASN A 244 13.06 26.93 -5.75
C ASN A 244 14.32 26.05 -5.69
N GLU A 245 15.25 26.30 -4.75
CA GLU A 245 16.42 25.43 -4.57
C GLU A 245 16.00 23.96 -4.38
N SER A 246 16.61 23.06 -5.16
CA SER A 246 16.37 21.62 -5.02
C SER A 246 16.77 21.14 -3.61
N PRO A 247 16.01 20.21 -2.99
CA PRO A 247 16.24 19.81 -1.60
C PRO A 247 17.56 19.04 -1.38
N THR A 248 18.15 18.52 -2.44
CA THR A 248 19.28 17.60 -2.38
C THR A 248 20.30 17.94 -3.46
N LYS A 249 21.56 17.58 -3.22
CA LYS A 249 22.62 17.70 -4.22
C LYS A 249 22.67 16.41 -5.01
N CYS A 250 22.63 16.50 -6.33
CA CYS A 250 22.72 15.31 -7.16
C CYS A 250 23.68 15.53 -8.32
N ARG A 251 24.28 14.43 -8.80
CA ARG A 251 25.17 14.47 -9.96
C ARG A 251 24.42 14.38 -11.27
N LYS A 252 23.26 13.72 -11.29
CA LYS A 252 22.44 13.42 -12.48
C LYS A 252 21.06 14.07 -12.34
N TRP A 253 20.62 14.74 -13.39
CA TRP A 253 19.32 15.41 -13.53
C TRP A 253 18.73 15.12 -14.90
N VAL A 254 17.41 15.15 -15.04
CA VAL A 254 16.72 14.90 -16.31
C VAL A 254 15.98 16.13 -16.80
N LEU A 255 15.90 16.28 -18.12
CA LEU A 255 15.06 17.25 -18.82
C LEU A 255 14.01 16.48 -19.61
N ILE A 256 12.77 16.56 -19.16
CA ILE A 256 11.61 15.90 -19.76
C ILE A 256 10.95 16.88 -20.73
N ASN A 257 10.71 16.41 -21.96
CA ASN A 257 10.20 17.21 -23.07
C ASN A 257 8.67 17.33 -23.13
N SER A 258 7.95 16.54 -22.31
CA SER A 258 6.48 16.50 -22.23
C SER A 258 5.81 16.41 -23.62
N TYR A 259 6.36 15.63 -24.55
CA TYR A 259 5.88 15.61 -25.94
C TYR A 259 4.46 15.04 -26.08
N ARG A 260 4.09 14.04 -25.26
CA ARG A 260 2.74 13.46 -25.24
C ARG A 260 1.76 14.29 -24.42
N ASP A 261 2.30 15.09 -23.51
CA ASP A 261 1.56 15.97 -22.62
C ASP A 261 1.42 17.39 -23.21
N LYS A 262 0.24 17.69 -23.75
CA LYS A 262 -0.06 19.02 -24.29
C LYS A 262 -0.15 20.12 -23.24
N THR A 263 -0.28 19.81 -21.96
CA THR A 263 -0.29 20.85 -20.91
C THR A 263 1.11 21.22 -20.45
N LEU A 264 2.10 20.33 -20.69
CA LEU A 264 3.49 20.45 -20.25
C LEU A 264 3.68 20.38 -18.73
N MET A 265 2.64 20.01 -17.98
CA MET A 265 2.59 20.08 -16.51
C MET A 265 2.14 18.79 -15.81
N ARG A 266 1.73 17.74 -16.52
CA ARG A 266 1.15 16.53 -15.88
C ARG A 266 2.10 15.86 -14.90
N ASN A 267 3.38 15.75 -15.27
CA ASN A 267 4.42 15.22 -14.36
C ASN A 267 4.53 16.05 -13.06
N PRO A 268 4.80 17.37 -13.12
CA PRO A 268 4.79 18.23 -11.93
C PRO A 268 3.51 18.15 -11.09
N VAL A 269 2.33 18.14 -11.72
CA VAL A 269 1.04 18.04 -10.99
C VAL A 269 0.93 16.69 -10.28
N THR A 270 1.26 15.58 -10.95
CA THR A 270 1.25 14.24 -10.33
C THR A 270 2.25 14.10 -9.20
N TRP A 271 3.43 14.69 -9.31
CA TRP A 271 4.41 14.71 -8.22
C TRP A 271 3.95 15.59 -7.06
N ALA A 272 3.29 16.72 -7.31
CA ALA A 272 2.65 17.49 -6.25
C ALA A 272 1.60 16.65 -5.50
N MET A 273 0.81 15.84 -6.20
CA MET A 273 -0.14 14.91 -5.56
C MET A 273 0.57 13.80 -4.78
N SER A 274 1.68 13.28 -5.29
CA SER A 274 2.51 12.27 -4.60
C SER A 274 3.03 12.81 -3.27
N LYS A 275 3.47 14.07 -3.24
CA LYS A 275 3.91 14.76 -2.03
C LYS A 275 2.75 15.00 -1.06
N ARG A 276 1.57 15.37 -1.55
CA ARG A 276 0.34 15.51 -0.74
C ARG A 276 -0.10 14.17 -0.14
N ALA A 277 0.11 13.06 -0.84
CA ALA A 277 -0.12 11.70 -0.35
C ALA A 277 0.98 11.17 0.58
N GLU A 278 1.96 12.01 0.94
CA GLU A 278 3.08 11.70 1.84
C GLU A 278 3.90 10.48 1.39
N MET A 279 4.07 10.31 0.07
CA MET A 279 5.04 9.34 -0.48
C MET A 279 6.44 9.58 0.12
N GLN A 280 7.12 8.51 0.51
CA GLN A 280 8.45 8.59 1.14
C GLN A 280 9.45 9.43 0.33
N TRP A 281 9.42 9.26 -1.01
CA TRP A 281 10.14 10.12 -1.93
C TRP A 281 9.28 10.49 -3.13
N THR A 282 9.44 11.74 -3.58
CA THR A 282 8.80 12.29 -4.78
C THR A 282 9.86 13.12 -5.51
N PRO A 283 9.99 12.99 -6.83
CA PRO A 283 10.94 13.79 -7.60
C PRO A 283 10.74 15.28 -7.39
N TRP A 284 11.81 16.00 -7.06
CA TRP A 284 11.81 17.46 -7.19
C TRP A 284 11.82 17.83 -8.67
N SER A 285 11.09 18.88 -9.02
CA SER A 285 11.05 19.38 -10.40
C SER A 285 10.85 20.89 -10.49
N GLN A 286 11.37 21.49 -11.55
CA GLN A 286 11.11 22.86 -11.98
C GLN A 286 10.95 22.90 -13.50
N ILE A 287 9.96 23.63 -14.00
CA ILE A 287 9.79 23.85 -15.44
C ILE A 287 10.75 24.95 -15.89
N VAL A 288 11.43 24.76 -17.02
CA VAL A 288 12.47 25.65 -17.56
C VAL A 288 12.32 25.89 -19.06
N ASP A 289 12.74 27.07 -19.52
CA ASP A 289 13.00 27.35 -20.93
C ASP A 289 14.38 26.77 -21.32
N LEU A 290 14.42 25.87 -22.30
CA LEU A 290 15.68 25.22 -22.71
C LEU A 290 16.23 25.82 -24.01
N PHE A 291 17.52 26.16 -24.01
CA PHE A 291 18.32 26.42 -25.20
C PHE A 291 19.42 25.36 -25.34
N VAL A 292 19.66 24.90 -26.56
CA VAL A 292 20.81 24.05 -26.88
C VAL A 292 21.57 24.70 -28.03
N ASN A 293 22.81 25.10 -27.80
CA ASN A 293 23.66 25.81 -28.78
C ASN A 293 23.00 27.10 -29.33
N GLY A 294 22.28 27.82 -28.48
CA GLY A 294 21.53 29.03 -28.86
C GLY A 294 20.21 28.78 -29.62
N ASP A 295 19.86 27.52 -29.93
CA ASP A 295 18.55 27.15 -30.49
C ASP A 295 17.53 26.92 -29.37
N TYR A 296 16.43 27.65 -29.39
CA TYR A 296 15.33 27.45 -28.44
C TYR A 296 14.68 26.08 -28.65
N ARG A 297 14.69 25.26 -27.59
CA ARG A 297 14.17 23.89 -27.61
C ARG A 297 12.76 23.78 -27.05
N GLY A 298 12.22 24.82 -26.41
CA GLY A 298 10.87 24.79 -25.83
C GLY A 298 10.89 24.68 -24.30
N THR A 299 9.72 24.31 -23.77
CA THR A 299 9.48 24.13 -22.33
C THR A 299 9.86 22.71 -21.92
N TYR A 300 10.67 22.58 -20.87
CA TYR A 300 11.10 21.30 -20.33
C TYR A 300 10.88 21.23 -18.82
N THR A 301 10.60 20.04 -18.29
CA THR A 301 10.66 19.81 -16.84
C THR A 301 12.06 19.33 -16.46
N LEU A 302 12.80 20.16 -15.72
CA LEU A 302 14.05 19.77 -15.04
C LEU A 302 13.68 19.04 -13.76
N ALA A 303 14.11 17.80 -13.60
CA ALA A 303 13.75 16.98 -12.45
C ALA A 303 14.88 16.07 -11.95
N ASP A 304 14.70 15.54 -10.75
CA ASP A 304 15.49 14.43 -10.23
C ASP A 304 15.50 13.25 -11.22
N ALA A 305 16.62 12.53 -11.29
CA ALA A 305 16.66 11.21 -11.89
C ALA A 305 16.27 10.16 -10.83
N VAL A 306 15.40 9.20 -11.19
CA VAL A 306 15.15 8.01 -10.36
C VAL A 306 16.45 7.22 -10.28
N SER A 307 17.05 7.20 -9.09
CA SER A 307 18.38 6.60 -8.83
C SER A 307 18.61 6.49 -7.33
N VAL A 308 19.50 5.58 -6.95
CA VAL A 308 19.96 5.42 -5.57
C VAL A 308 20.69 6.67 -5.09
N ASP A 309 20.23 7.20 -3.95
CA ASP A 309 20.84 8.30 -3.20
C ASP A 309 20.20 8.37 -1.81
N SER A 310 20.98 8.75 -0.80
CA SER A 310 20.54 8.91 0.60
C SER A 310 19.27 9.76 0.83
N ARG A 311 18.90 10.63 -0.12
CA ARG A 311 17.70 11.48 -0.04
C ARG A 311 16.68 11.21 -1.17
N ARG A 312 16.82 10.08 -1.86
CA ARG A 312 15.91 9.57 -2.90
C ARG A 312 15.54 8.13 -2.56
N ILE A 313 16.02 7.17 -3.36
CA ILE A 313 16.00 5.74 -3.04
C ILE A 313 17.21 5.49 -2.14
N ASN A 314 16.97 5.52 -0.83
CA ASN A 314 18.02 5.38 0.16
C ASN A 314 18.26 3.90 0.45
N ILE A 315 19.14 3.27 -0.33
CA ILE A 315 19.58 1.90 -0.10
C ILE A 315 21.10 1.78 0.01
N THR A 316 21.57 0.76 0.71
CA THR A 316 23.00 0.39 0.74
C THR A 316 23.41 -0.26 -0.59
N GLU A 317 24.02 0.52 -1.50
CA GLU A 317 24.48 0.02 -2.81
C GLU A 317 25.37 -1.23 -2.67
N MET A 318 25.12 -2.25 -3.51
CA MET A 318 25.97 -3.43 -3.61
C MET A 318 27.27 -3.12 -4.34
N THR A 319 28.34 -3.81 -3.96
CA THR A 319 29.64 -3.82 -4.65
C THR A 319 29.83 -5.12 -5.43
N GLU A 320 30.80 -5.19 -6.34
CA GLU A 320 31.14 -6.42 -7.07
C GLU A 320 31.46 -7.63 -6.14
N THR A 321 31.88 -7.35 -4.91
CA THR A 321 32.28 -8.37 -3.92
C THR A 321 31.16 -8.81 -2.97
N ASP A 322 29.99 -8.18 -3.01
CA ASP A 322 28.84 -8.55 -2.17
C ASP A 322 28.13 -9.80 -2.74
N ILE A 323 28.78 -10.96 -2.63
CA ILE A 323 28.32 -12.24 -3.21
C ILE A 323 28.16 -13.38 -2.18
N ASP A 324 28.61 -13.16 -0.95
CA ASP A 324 28.49 -14.14 0.14
C ASP A 324 27.13 -13.97 0.87
N GLU A 325 26.69 -15.02 1.58
CA GLU A 325 25.33 -15.18 2.15
C GLU A 325 24.83 -13.96 2.95
N GLU A 326 25.69 -13.30 3.72
CA GLU A 326 25.32 -12.12 4.50
C GLU A 326 25.22 -10.86 3.61
N THR A 327 26.20 -10.65 2.73
CA THR A 327 26.35 -9.43 1.93
C THR A 327 25.41 -9.34 0.73
N ILE A 328 24.96 -10.49 0.21
CA ILE A 328 24.08 -10.57 -0.96
C ILE A 328 22.62 -10.21 -0.62
N THR A 329 22.29 -10.13 0.67
CA THR A 329 20.91 -10.02 1.19
C THR A 329 20.14 -8.76 0.79
N GLY A 330 20.80 -7.76 0.21
CA GLY A 330 20.08 -6.60 -0.30
C GLY A 330 20.92 -5.34 -0.45
N GLY A 331 20.21 -4.29 -0.85
CA GLY A 331 20.79 -3.11 -1.48
C GLY A 331 20.53 -3.07 -2.98
N TYR A 332 19.29 -3.30 -3.44
CA TYR A 332 19.00 -3.30 -4.87
C TYR A 332 17.72 -2.54 -5.24
N PHE A 333 17.69 -2.10 -6.49
CA PHE A 333 16.64 -1.26 -7.07
C PHE A 333 16.19 -1.88 -8.41
N VAL A 334 14.88 -2.14 -8.53
CA VAL A 334 14.27 -2.82 -9.67
C VAL A 334 13.04 -2.05 -10.19
N GLU A 335 12.62 -2.39 -11.40
CA GLU A 335 11.43 -1.81 -12.04
C GLU A 335 10.60 -2.91 -12.70
N VAL A 336 9.28 -2.91 -12.46
CA VAL A 336 8.33 -3.62 -13.31
C VAL A 336 8.20 -2.82 -14.60
N ASP A 337 8.84 -3.30 -15.66
CA ASP A 337 9.15 -2.52 -16.86
C ASP A 337 8.71 -3.24 -18.14
N ASN A 338 7.73 -2.67 -18.85
CA ASN A 338 7.31 -3.22 -20.15
C ASN A 338 8.38 -3.15 -21.25
N ASN A 339 9.43 -2.37 -21.04
CA ASN A 339 10.58 -2.26 -21.93
C ASN A 339 11.82 -3.02 -21.43
N ALA A 340 11.69 -3.88 -20.42
CA ALA A 340 12.82 -4.56 -19.78
C ALA A 340 13.79 -5.23 -20.76
N SER A 341 13.26 -5.80 -21.85
CA SER A 341 14.07 -6.39 -22.94
C SER A 341 15.09 -5.46 -23.62
N ARG A 342 15.01 -4.14 -23.39
CA ARG A 342 15.93 -3.13 -23.92
C ARG A 342 17.02 -2.75 -22.92
N GLU A 343 16.92 -3.22 -21.69
CA GLU A 343 17.85 -2.94 -20.61
C GLU A 343 18.87 -4.08 -20.47
N PRO A 344 20.09 -3.81 -19.98
CA PRO A 344 21.19 -4.77 -19.97
C PRO A 344 20.93 -5.96 -19.03
N TYR A 345 20.26 -5.72 -17.90
CA TYR A 345 19.94 -6.72 -16.88
C TYR A 345 18.46 -6.71 -16.57
N TRP A 346 17.78 -7.79 -16.97
CA TRP A 346 16.36 -7.99 -16.73
C TRP A 346 15.99 -9.47 -16.69
N PHE A 347 14.87 -9.81 -16.06
CA PHE A 347 14.31 -11.16 -16.04
C PHE A 347 12.78 -11.15 -16.13
N THR A 348 12.20 -12.30 -16.49
CA THR A 348 10.77 -12.55 -16.31
C THR A 348 10.57 -13.28 -14.98
N SER A 349 9.69 -12.77 -14.12
CA SER A 349 9.37 -13.39 -12.83
C SER A 349 8.61 -14.70 -12.98
N ALA A 350 8.46 -15.45 -11.89
CA ALA A 350 7.68 -16.68 -11.83
C ALA A 350 6.20 -16.43 -12.19
N ARG A 351 5.69 -15.23 -11.95
CA ARG A 351 4.33 -14.80 -12.37
C ARG A 351 4.30 -14.10 -13.73
N GLY A 352 5.39 -14.08 -14.49
CA GLY A 352 5.42 -13.53 -15.84
C GLY A 352 5.60 -12.01 -15.93
N ASN A 353 5.96 -11.34 -14.83
CA ASN A 353 6.23 -9.90 -14.83
C ASN A 353 7.64 -9.60 -15.38
N PRO A 354 7.81 -8.63 -16.29
CA PRO A 354 9.13 -8.22 -16.78
C PRO A 354 9.79 -7.27 -15.78
N ILE A 355 10.94 -7.65 -15.23
CA ILE A 355 11.65 -6.92 -14.17
C ILE A 355 13.02 -6.47 -14.68
N THR A 356 13.27 -5.16 -14.66
CA THR A 356 14.59 -4.55 -14.91
C THR A 356 15.34 -4.39 -13.58
N VAL A 357 16.65 -4.65 -13.58
CA VAL A 357 17.54 -4.34 -12.44
C VAL A 357 18.32 -3.06 -12.76
N HIS A 358 18.10 -2.02 -11.94
CA HIS A 358 18.75 -0.71 -12.09
C HIS A 358 20.02 -0.61 -11.23
N ASP A 359 19.95 -1.09 -9.98
CA ASP A 359 21.09 -1.16 -9.08
C ASP A 359 21.14 -2.55 -8.38
N PRO A 360 22.32 -3.19 -8.26
CA PRO A 360 23.61 -2.76 -8.80
C PRO A 360 23.62 -2.61 -10.33
N ASP A 361 24.32 -1.59 -10.81
CA ASP A 361 24.32 -1.20 -12.22
C ASP A 361 25.13 -2.18 -13.11
N GLU A 362 25.12 -1.94 -14.42
CA GLU A 362 25.72 -2.84 -15.40
C GLU A 362 27.23 -3.06 -15.25
N ASP A 363 27.92 -2.11 -14.61
CA ASP A 363 29.36 -2.17 -14.36
C ASP A 363 29.67 -2.93 -13.05
N VAL A 364 28.71 -3.05 -12.13
CA VAL A 364 28.89 -3.65 -10.80
C VAL A 364 28.30 -5.06 -10.68
N ILE A 365 27.14 -5.30 -11.28
CA ILE A 365 26.31 -6.48 -11.02
C ILE A 365 27.02 -7.80 -11.39
N GLN A 366 27.03 -8.74 -10.44
CA GLN A 366 27.55 -10.09 -10.63
C GLN A 366 26.44 -11.11 -10.91
N THR A 367 26.79 -12.24 -11.51
CA THR A 367 25.82 -13.33 -11.77
C THR A 367 25.13 -13.80 -10.49
N ALA A 368 25.85 -13.92 -9.38
CA ALA A 368 25.27 -14.34 -8.09
C ALA A 368 24.20 -13.35 -7.60
N GLN A 369 24.49 -12.05 -7.67
CA GLN A 369 23.58 -10.98 -7.25
C GLN A 369 22.31 -10.96 -8.11
N PHE A 370 22.47 -11.05 -9.43
CA PHE A 370 21.34 -11.13 -10.36
C PHE A 370 20.44 -12.33 -10.07
N GLN A 371 21.04 -13.50 -9.76
CA GLN A 371 20.28 -14.69 -9.37
C GLN A 371 19.57 -14.52 -8.03
N TYR A 372 20.21 -13.90 -7.04
CA TYR A 372 19.61 -13.59 -5.75
C TYR A 372 18.38 -12.68 -5.91
N ILE A 373 18.52 -11.54 -6.60
CA ILE A 373 17.43 -10.58 -6.84
C ILE A 373 16.24 -11.28 -7.52
N ARG A 374 16.50 -12.08 -8.55
CA ARG A 374 15.46 -12.85 -9.23
C ARG A 374 14.74 -13.83 -8.31
N ASN A 375 15.49 -14.58 -7.50
CA ASN A 375 14.91 -15.57 -6.59
C ASN A 375 14.12 -14.90 -5.47
N THR A 376 14.61 -13.80 -4.91
CA THR A 376 13.92 -13.01 -3.88
C THR A 376 12.63 -12.40 -4.40
N TRP A 377 12.62 -11.86 -5.63
CA TRP A 377 11.39 -11.41 -6.29
C TRP A 377 10.36 -12.54 -6.43
N ASN A 378 10.80 -13.70 -6.93
CA ASN A 378 9.92 -14.86 -7.10
C ASN A 378 9.37 -15.37 -5.76
N ALA A 379 10.17 -15.33 -4.69
CA ALA A 379 9.73 -15.69 -3.34
C ALA A 379 8.64 -14.74 -2.83
N MET A 380 8.83 -13.43 -3.01
CA MET A 380 7.83 -12.41 -2.68
C MET A 380 6.52 -12.65 -3.43
N GLU A 381 6.56 -12.87 -4.76
CA GLU A 381 5.36 -13.18 -5.53
C GLU A 381 4.68 -14.46 -5.02
N ASN A 382 5.43 -15.49 -4.63
CA ASN A 382 4.86 -16.72 -4.09
C ASN A 382 4.11 -16.50 -2.78
N ILE A 383 4.61 -15.63 -1.89
CA ILE A 383 3.95 -15.29 -0.62
C ILE A 383 2.66 -14.49 -0.87
N VAL A 384 2.72 -13.46 -1.73
CA VAL A 384 1.55 -12.62 -2.06
C VAL A 384 0.42 -13.44 -2.70
N PHE A 385 0.77 -14.39 -3.57
CA PHE A 385 -0.20 -15.29 -4.20
C PHE A 385 -0.46 -16.58 -3.40
N GLY A 386 0.14 -16.75 -2.21
CA GLY A 386 -0.04 -17.89 -1.32
C GLY A 386 -1.42 -17.92 -0.66
N SER A 387 -1.81 -19.05 -0.07
CA SER A 387 -3.09 -19.20 0.64
C SER A 387 -3.13 -18.39 1.95
N ASN A 388 -1.99 -18.21 2.60
CA ASN A 388 -1.81 -17.45 3.84
C ASN A 388 -1.51 -15.96 3.62
N TYR A 389 -1.77 -15.40 2.42
CA TYR A 389 -1.39 -14.02 2.08
C TYR A 389 -1.94 -12.94 3.04
N THR A 390 -3.06 -13.19 3.71
CA THR A 390 -3.66 -12.31 4.72
C THR A 390 -3.04 -12.45 6.11
N ASP A 391 -2.22 -13.48 6.35
CA ASP A 391 -1.57 -13.71 7.64
C ASP A 391 -0.60 -12.57 7.97
N TRP A 392 -0.60 -12.13 9.22
CA TRP A 392 0.16 -10.96 9.63
C TRP A 392 1.68 -11.20 9.65
N GLN A 393 2.12 -12.41 10.00
CA GLN A 393 3.54 -12.73 10.19
C GLN A 393 4.16 -13.40 8.96
N THR A 394 3.37 -14.17 8.23
CA THR A 394 3.84 -15.04 7.14
C THR A 394 3.22 -14.70 5.78
N GLY A 395 2.23 -13.80 5.75
CA GLY A 395 1.57 -13.34 4.53
C GLY A 395 2.29 -12.17 3.88
N GLN A 396 1.57 -11.40 3.06
CA GLN A 396 2.15 -10.35 2.21
C GLN A 396 2.92 -9.26 2.98
N ARG A 397 2.54 -9.01 4.24
CA ARG A 397 3.21 -8.03 5.14
C ARG A 397 4.62 -8.41 5.52
N SER A 398 5.00 -9.68 5.37
CA SER A 398 6.37 -10.14 5.63
C SER A 398 7.36 -9.77 4.52
N VAL A 399 6.86 -9.36 3.34
CA VAL A 399 7.68 -9.15 2.14
C VAL A 399 7.38 -7.83 1.41
N LEU A 400 6.26 -7.18 1.71
CA LEU A 400 5.91 -5.87 1.19
C LEU A 400 5.81 -4.86 2.33
N ASP A 401 6.47 -3.72 2.15
CA ASP A 401 6.14 -2.56 2.95
C ASP A 401 4.78 -2.02 2.46
N MET A 402 3.73 -2.38 3.21
CA MET A 402 2.35 -2.06 2.83
C MET A 402 2.10 -0.55 2.78
N GLU A 403 2.81 0.25 3.58
CA GLU A 403 2.65 1.70 3.57
C GLU A 403 3.08 2.32 2.24
N THR A 404 4.28 2.00 1.76
CA THR A 404 4.77 2.51 0.47
C THR A 404 3.96 1.99 -0.71
N PHE A 405 3.57 0.71 -0.69
CA PHE A 405 2.73 0.13 -1.73
C PHE A 405 1.37 0.83 -1.84
N LEU A 406 0.66 1.01 -0.72
CA LEU A 406 -0.66 1.62 -0.71
C LEU A 406 -0.61 3.13 -1.01
N ARG A 407 0.42 3.85 -0.58
CA ARG A 407 0.61 5.26 -0.97
C ARG A 407 0.89 5.42 -2.46
N TYR A 408 1.70 4.53 -3.04
CA TYR A 408 1.93 4.48 -4.48
C TYR A 408 0.64 4.19 -5.25
N PHE A 409 -0.12 3.19 -4.80
CA PHE A 409 -1.42 2.83 -5.38
C PHE A 409 -2.41 3.99 -5.31
N LEU A 410 -2.63 4.55 -4.12
CA LEU A 410 -3.53 5.69 -3.87
C LEU A 410 -3.19 6.87 -4.77
N THR A 411 -1.90 7.22 -4.85
CA THR A 411 -1.44 8.33 -5.67
C THR A 411 -1.68 8.05 -7.15
N SER A 412 -1.33 6.85 -7.62
CA SER A 412 -1.49 6.49 -9.03
C SER A 412 -2.96 6.45 -9.45
N GLU A 413 -3.84 5.92 -8.59
CA GLU A 413 -5.29 5.91 -8.79
C GLU A 413 -5.90 7.30 -8.73
N PHE A 414 -5.48 8.16 -7.80
CA PHE A 414 -5.90 9.56 -7.79
C PHE A 414 -5.55 10.23 -9.13
N ASN A 415 -4.34 10.04 -9.63
CA ASN A 415 -3.93 10.64 -10.90
C ASN A 415 -4.56 9.97 -12.15
N GLY A 416 -5.25 8.83 -12.01
CA GLY A 416 -5.70 8.01 -13.13
C GLY A 416 -4.54 7.53 -14.00
N ASN A 417 -3.37 7.29 -13.39
CA ASN A 417 -2.12 7.00 -14.10
C ASN A 417 -2.05 5.51 -14.49
N THR A 418 -2.18 5.19 -15.78
CA THR A 418 -2.11 3.81 -16.26
C THR A 418 -0.70 3.23 -16.30
N ASP A 419 0.33 4.08 -16.25
CA ASP A 419 1.72 3.60 -16.20
C ASP A 419 2.05 2.94 -14.85
N MET A 420 1.14 3.00 -13.87
CA MET A 420 1.21 2.21 -12.64
C MET A 420 1.24 0.69 -12.86
N LEU A 421 0.96 0.23 -14.08
CA LEU A 421 0.95 -1.17 -14.46
C LEU A 421 2.22 -1.62 -15.20
N CYS A 422 3.11 -0.68 -15.55
CA CYS A 422 4.21 -0.96 -16.47
C CYS A 422 5.48 -0.13 -16.27
N GLN A 423 5.51 0.74 -15.26
CA GLN A 423 6.66 1.49 -14.77
C GLN A 423 6.61 1.61 -13.23
N VAL A 424 6.78 0.47 -12.56
CA VAL A 424 6.68 0.39 -11.09
C VAL A 424 8.06 0.20 -10.49
N PHE A 425 8.58 1.24 -9.86
CA PHE A 425 9.84 1.21 -9.16
C PHE A 425 9.70 0.55 -7.80
N MET A 426 10.60 -0.39 -7.48
CA MET A 426 10.66 -1.04 -6.17
C MET A 426 12.10 -1.24 -5.73
N TYR A 427 12.35 -1.24 -4.42
CA TYR A 427 13.70 -1.39 -3.87
C TYR A 427 13.68 -2.16 -2.55
N LYS A 428 14.82 -2.72 -2.17
CA LYS A 428 15.02 -3.47 -0.92
C LYS A 428 16.33 -3.05 -0.25
N GLU A 429 16.26 -2.73 1.03
CA GLU A 429 17.45 -2.44 1.84
C GLU A 429 18.19 -3.73 2.24
N ARG A 430 19.49 -3.61 2.50
CA ARG A 430 20.31 -4.74 2.96
C ARG A 430 19.75 -5.28 4.30
N CYS A 431 19.65 -6.60 4.40
CA CYS A 431 19.11 -7.30 5.57
C CYS A 431 17.65 -6.96 5.96
N ASP A 432 16.88 -6.33 5.07
CA ASP A 432 15.45 -6.06 5.28
C ASP A 432 14.62 -6.89 4.31
N ASP A 433 13.67 -7.70 4.78
CA ASP A 433 12.88 -8.61 3.95
C ASP A 433 11.81 -7.91 3.08
N HIS A 434 11.56 -6.62 3.30
CA HIS A 434 10.51 -5.89 2.59
C HIS A 434 10.96 -5.27 1.27
N PHE A 435 10.07 -5.33 0.28
CA PHE A 435 10.12 -4.46 -0.89
C PHE A 435 9.34 -3.17 -0.62
N TYR A 436 9.99 -2.04 -0.87
CA TYR A 436 9.41 -0.70 -0.84
C TYR A 436 8.99 -0.28 -2.24
N THR A 437 7.85 0.40 -2.38
CA THR A 437 7.29 0.79 -3.69
C THR A 437 7.39 2.31 -3.91
N GLY A 438 7.88 2.70 -5.08
CA GLY A 438 7.95 4.09 -5.52
C GLY A 438 9.35 4.49 -6.03
N PRO A 439 9.48 5.73 -6.53
CA PRO A 439 8.46 6.79 -6.55
C PRO A 439 7.40 6.60 -7.65
N VAL A 440 6.35 7.42 -7.65
CA VAL A 440 5.50 7.62 -8.83
C VAL A 440 6.28 8.35 -9.91
N TRP A 441 6.25 7.83 -11.13
CA TRP A 441 7.02 8.36 -12.26
C TRP A 441 6.22 8.25 -13.57
N ASP A 442 6.68 8.98 -14.59
CA ASP A 442 6.15 9.00 -15.96
C ASP A 442 4.62 9.17 -16.06
N ALA A 443 4.11 10.33 -15.64
CA ALA A 443 2.69 10.64 -15.60
C ALA A 443 2.18 11.37 -16.86
N GLU A 444 2.81 11.21 -18.03
CA GLU A 444 2.35 11.84 -19.27
C GLU A 444 0.96 11.34 -19.70
N LEU A 445 0.58 10.10 -19.35
CA LEU A 445 -0.73 9.50 -19.65
C LEU A 445 -1.79 9.75 -18.55
N ALA A 446 -1.41 10.32 -17.42
CA ALA A 446 -2.31 10.63 -16.31
C ALA A 446 -3.21 11.84 -16.60
N LEU A 447 -4.12 12.14 -15.67
CA LEU A 447 -4.90 13.40 -15.65
C LEU A 447 -5.69 13.61 -16.97
N GLU A 448 -6.56 12.65 -17.29
CA GLU A 448 -7.44 12.61 -18.49
C GLU A 448 -6.70 12.61 -19.84
N ASN A 449 -5.51 11.99 -19.89
CA ASN A 449 -4.68 11.91 -21.11
C ASN A 449 -4.50 10.51 -21.71
N ASP A 450 -5.32 9.56 -21.26
CA ASP A 450 -5.33 8.19 -21.75
C ASP A 450 -6.74 7.77 -22.20
N ARG A 451 -6.89 7.53 -23.51
CA ARG A 451 -8.15 7.07 -24.12
C ARG A 451 -8.70 5.78 -23.52
N THR A 452 -7.87 4.94 -22.92
CA THR A 452 -8.33 3.68 -22.32
C THR A 452 -9.05 3.86 -20.99
N THR A 453 -8.74 4.92 -20.24
CA THR A 453 -9.37 5.23 -18.95
C THR A 453 -10.42 6.35 -19.08
N TYR A 454 -10.37 7.14 -20.14
CA TYR A 454 -11.25 8.28 -20.39
C TYR A 454 -12.75 7.90 -20.48
N PRO A 455 -13.66 8.66 -19.84
CA PRO A 455 -13.40 9.64 -18.78
C PRO A 455 -13.11 8.93 -17.45
N ALA A 456 -11.95 9.23 -16.86
CA ALA A 456 -11.44 8.50 -15.70
C ALA A 456 -12.28 8.76 -14.43
N ASN A 457 -12.87 9.95 -14.30
CA ASN A 457 -13.72 10.33 -13.16
C ASN A 457 -15.14 9.76 -13.19
N GLU A 458 -15.58 9.14 -14.30
CA GLU A 458 -16.91 8.54 -14.41
C GLU A 458 -16.88 7.01 -14.30
N ARG A 459 -15.71 6.43 -14.01
CA ARG A 459 -15.54 4.98 -13.93
C ARG A 459 -16.16 4.43 -12.65
N MET A 460 -16.76 3.25 -12.74
CA MET A 460 -17.29 2.53 -11.56
C MET A 460 -16.27 1.58 -10.92
N ASP A 461 -15.04 1.53 -11.45
CA ASP A 461 -14.00 0.62 -10.97
C ASP A 461 -12.60 1.23 -11.12
N TRP A 462 -11.65 0.68 -10.38
CA TRP A 462 -10.26 1.13 -10.28
C TRP A 462 -9.54 1.17 -11.64
N THR A 463 -8.55 2.06 -11.73
CA THR A 463 -7.75 2.30 -12.94
C THR A 463 -6.83 1.13 -13.25
N TYR A 464 -6.27 0.46 -12.24
CA TYR A 464 -5.38 -0.69 -12.43
C TYR A 464 -6.04 -1.87 -13.15
N LYS A 465 -7.38 -1.89 -13.25
CA LYS A 465 -8.16 -2.93 -13.96
C LYS A 465 -8.41 -2.62 -15.44
N VAL A 466 -7.99 -1.46 -15.94
CA VAL A 466 -8.37 -0.97 -17.28
C VAL A 466 -7.57 -1.64 -18.40
N ARG A 467 -6.34 -2.09 -18.10
CA ARG A 467 -5.41 -2.61 -19.11
C ARG A 467 -4.83 -3.96 -18.70
N ASP A 468 -4.80 -4.86 -19.67
CA ASP A 468 -4.04 -6.11 -19.60
C ASP A 468 -2.60 -5.84 -20.09
N THR A 469 -1.85 -5.02 -19.34
CA THR A 469 -0.46 -4.64 -19.65
C THR A 469 0.53 -5.46 -18.83
N GLY A 470 0.33 -6.79 -18.79
CA GLY A 470 1.13 -7.72 -18.01
C GLY A 470 0.44 -8.14 -16.72
N ASN A 471 1.09 -9.05 -15.99
CA ASN A 471 0.50 -9.71 -14.83
C ASN A 471 0.57 -8.86 -13.53
N TRP A 472 1.09 -7.63 -13.61
CA TRP A 472 1.18 -6.74 -12.46
C TRP A 472 -0.20 -6.30 -11.94
N SER A 473 -1.19 -6.13 -12.81
CA SER A 473 -2.57 -5.84 -12.40
C SER A 473 -3.16 -6.94 -11.50
N GLN A 474 -2.78 -8.20 -11.74
CA GLN A 474 -3.17 -9.34 -10.89
C GLN A 474 -2.47 -9.28 -9.53
N PHE A 475 -1.20 -8.83 -9.50
CA PHE A 475 -0.47 -8.61 -8.25
C PHE A 475 -1.17 -7.54 -7.40
N VAL A 476 -1.48 -6.37 -7.99
CA VAL A 476 -2.21 -5.29 -7.31
C VAL A 476 -3.58 -5.78 -6.82
N GLY A 477 -4.33 -6.47 -7.68
CA GLY A 477 -5.62 -7.05 -7.31
C GLY A 477 -5.53 -8.09 -6.20
N ARG A 478 -4.44 -8.86 -6.14
CA ARG A 478 -4.19 -9.82 -5.07
C ARG A 478 -3.92 -9.11 -3.75
N VAL A 479 -3.05 -8.11 -3.74
CA VAL A 479 -2.75 -7.34 -2.53
C VAL A 479 -4.01 -6.69 -1.96
N LEU A 480 -4.81 -6.06 -2.82
CA LEU A 480 -6.07 -5.40 -2.42
C LEU A 480 -7.22 -6.37 -2.11
N SER A 481 -7.07 -7.67 -2.40
CA SER A 481 -8.04 -8.71 -1.99
C SER A 481 -7.91 -9.10 -0.52
N ASP A 482 -6.88 -8.62 0.18
CA ASP A 482 -6.78 -8.70 1.63
C ASP A 482 -7.63 -7.58 2.23
N PRO A 483 -8.71 -7.90 2.98
CA PRO A 483 -9.57 -6.90 3.59
C PRO A 483 -8.80 -5.89 4.43
N SER A 484 -7.74 -6.32 5.12
CA SER A 484 -6.95 -5.44 5.99
C SER A 484 -6.05 -4.48 5.19
N ALA A 485 -5.61 -4.85 3.98
CA ALA A 485 -4.87 -3.95 3.09
C ALA A 485 -5.81 -2.87 2.48
N PHE A 486 -7.02 -3.27 2.09
CA PHE A 486 -8.02 -2.31 1.60
C PHE A 486 -8.46 -1.35 2.72
N ALA A 487 -8.68 -1.87 3.94
CA ALA A 487 -8.94 -1.07 5.14
C ALA A 487 -7.84 -0.03 5.39
N GLN A 488 -6.57 -0.44 5.30
CA GLN A 488 -5.44 0.48 5.45
C GLN A 488 -5.44 1.58 4.37
N LEU A 489 -5.82 1.25 3.13
CA LEU A 489 -5.96 2.23 2.05
C LEU A 489 -7.08 3.26 2.34
N GLN A 490 -8.22 2.80 2.86
CA GLN A 490 -9.33 3.68 3.26
C GLN A 490 -8.90 4.62 4.39
N GLU A 491 -8.20 4.11 5.39
CA GLU A 491 -7.64 4.89 6.49
C GLU A 491 -6.66 5.96 5.98
N MET A 492 -5.73 5.60 5.08
CA MET A 492 -4.80 6.55 4.48
C MET A 492 -5.54 7.70 3.79
N TRP A 493 -6.52 7.38 2.94
CA TRP A 493 -7.31 8.41 2.27
C TRP A 493 -8.08 9.29 3.26
N ALA A 494 -8.71 8.70 4.25
CA ALA A 494 -9.45 9.43 5.27
C ALA A 494 -8.57 10.42 6.05
N MET A 495 -7.36 9.99 6.42
CA MET A 495 -6.38 10.84 7.10
C MET A 495 -5.89 11.99 6.22
N LEU A 496 -5.64 11.71 4.93
CA LEU A 496 -5.25 12.74 3.96
C LEU A 496 -6.37 13.79 3.75
N ARG A 497 -7.62 13.34 3.65
CA ARG A 497 -8.79 14.23 3.57
C ARG A 497 -8.95 15.05 4.85
N LYS A 498 -8.84 14.44 6.04
CA LYS A 498 -8.94 15.16 7.32
C LYS A 498 -7.86 16.23 7.50
N LYS A 499 -6.63 15.95 7.06
CA LYS A 499 -5.51 16.91 7.09
C LYS A 499 -5.71 18.08 6.11
N GLY A 500 -6.72 18.04 5.24
CA GLY A 500 -6.94 19.01 4.17
C GLY A 500 -5.93 18.88 3.03
N ALA A 501 -5.28 17.70 2.89
CA ALA A 501 -4.26 17.49 1.85
C ALA A 501 -4.87 17.37 0.45
N PHE A 502 -6.13 16.97 0.34
CA PHE A 502 -6.85 16.77 -0.93
C PHE A 502 -8.17 17.54 -0.97
N GLU A 503 -8.14 18.86 -0.75
CA GLU A 503 -9.31 19.72 -0.89
C GLU A 503 -9.54 20.13 -2.36
N PRO A 504 -10.73 19.87 -2.97
CA PRO A 504 -10.94 20.04 -4.41
C PRO A 504 -10.51 21.39 -4.99
N GLU A 505 -10.86 22.48 -4.30
CA GLU A 505 -10.56 23.84 -4.76
C GLU A 505 -9.09 24.22 -4.58
N ASP A 506 -8.41 23.67 -3.57
CA ASP A 506 -6.98 23.89 -3.38
C ASP A 506 -6.18 23.16 -4.47
N LEU A 507 -6.62 21.96 -4.87
CA LEU A 507 -6.00 21.21 -5.98
C LEU A 507 -6.19 21.93 -7.32
N ALA A 508 -7.37 22.47 -7.58
CA ALA A 508 -7.62 23.29 -8.77
C ALA A 508 -6.75 24.57 -8.77
N ALA A 509 -6.63 25.22 -7.62
CA ALA A 509 -5.81 26.43 -7.46
C ALA A 509 -4.31 26.16 -7.69
N ASP A 510 -3.79 24.99 -7.31
CA ASP A 510 -2.41 24.59 -7.61
C ASP A 510 -2.17 24.52 -9.14
N VAL A 511 -3.10 23.92 -9.89
CA VAL A 511 -3.03 23.84 -11.35
C VAL A 511 -3.11 25.23 -11.99
N ASP A 512 -4.00 26.10 -11.49
CA ASP A 512 -4.12 27.47 -11.99
C ASP A 512 -2.89 28.32 -11.65
N SER A 513 -2.26 28.13 -10.50
CA SER A 513 -0.99 28.78 -10.18
C SER A 513 0.11 28.36 -11.17
N LEU A 514 0.23 27.07 -11.46
CA LEU A 514 1.20 26.55 -12.42
C LEU A 514 0.90 27.01 -13.85
N ARG A 515 -0.38 27.13 -14.23
CA ARG A 515 -0.82 27.70 -15.49
C ARG A 515 -0.28 29.12 -15.68
N GLU A 516 -0.46 29.99 -14.69
CA GLU A 516 0.05 31.36 -14.75
C GLU A 516 1.58 31.41 -14.81
N GLU A 517 2.25 30.49 -14.09
CA GLU A 517 3.71 30.39 -14.12
C GLU A 517 4.23 30.02 -15.51
N ILE A 518 3.62 29.07 -16.22
CA ILE A 518 4.22 28.54 -17.47
C ILE A 518 3.63 29.08 -18.77
N ARG A 519 2.53 29.84 -18.73
CA ARG A 519 1.78 30.29 -19.93
C ARG A 519 2.69 30.90 -21.00
N ALA A 520 3.62 31.78 -20.62
CA ALA A 520 4.51 32.44 -21.57
C ALA A 520 5.43 31.43 -22.28
N SER A 521 6.03 30.50 -21.53
CA SER A 521 6.88 29.44 -22.08
C SER A 521 6.08 28.46 -22.95
N ALA A 522 4.87 28.07 -22.51
CA ALA A 522 3.98 27.19 -23.26
C ALA A 522 3.60 27.77 -24.63
N ASN A 523 3.31 29.07 -24.70
CA ASN A 523 3.05 29.76 -25.96
C ASN A 523 4.24 29.66 -26.92
N LEU A 524 5.46 29.94 -26.42
CA LEU A 524 6.69 29.81 -27.21
C LEU A 524 6.96 28.35 -27.63
N ASN A 525 6.65 27.39 -26.77
CA ASN A 525 6.78 25.97 -27.05
C ASN A 525 5.93 25.54 -28.25
N PHE A 526 4.68 25.99 -28.34
CA PHE A 526 3.79 25.61 -29.45
C PHE A 526 4.01 26.44 -30.72
N ILE A 527 4.67 27.61 -30.65
CA ILE A 527 5.27 28.26 -31.83
C ILE A 527 6.41 27.40 -32.37
N ARG A 528 7.28 26.91 -31.47
CA ARG A 528 8.43 26.09 -31.82
C ARG A 528 8.03 24.71 -32.35
N TRP A 529 7.05 24.09 -31.69
CA TRP A 529 6.57 22.73 -31.96
C TRP A 529 5.06 22.76 -32.20
N PRO A 530 4.60 22.94 -33.45
CA PRO A 530 3.20 23.17 -33.78
C PRO A 530 2.36 21.88 -33.81
N TYR A 531 2.34 21.14 -32.69
CA TYR A 531 1.61 19.89 -32.53
C TYR A 531 0.40 19.95 -31.59
N LEU A 532 0.09 21.13 -31.02
CA LEU A 532 -1.00 21.32 -30.06
C LEU A 532 -2.35 20.80 -30.55
N THR A 533 -2.64 20.97 -31.84
CA THR A 533 -3.91 20.56 -32.47
C THR A 533 -3.89 19.15 -33.06
N GLN A 534 -2.79 18.40 -32.86
CA GLN A 534 -2.62 17.05 -33.39
C GLN A 534 -2.84 16.00 -32.31
N GLU A 535 -3.51 14.90 -32.62
CA GLU A 535 -3.57 13.73 -31.73
C GLU A 535 -2.18 13.07 -31.65
N ILE A 536 -1.66 12.89 -30.43
CA ILE A 536 -0.37 12.23 -30.18
C ILE A 536 -0.60 11.12 -29.16
N SER A 537 -0.02 9.94 -29.40
CA SER A 537 -0.10 8.82 -28.46
C SER A 537 -1.55 8.41 -28.18
N LEU A 538 -2.05 8.63 -26.95
CA LEU A 538 -3.33 8.13 -26.47
C LEU A 538 -4.28 9.26 -26.06
N ASN A 539 -4.05 10.49 -26.53
CA ASN A 539 -4.87 11.63 -26.13
C ASN A 539 -6.35 11.35 -26.48
N PRO A 540 -7.27 11.30 -25.50
CA PRO A 540 -8.68 11.01 -25.77
C PRO A 540 -9.38 12.15 -26.54
N VAL A 541 -9.00 13.39 -26.23
CA VAL A 541 -9.58 14.63 -26.73
C VAL A 541 -8.45 15.61 -27.03
N VAL A 542 -8.59 16.38 -28.13
CA VAL A 542 -7.69 17.49 -28.47
C VAL A 542 -8.57 18.73 -28.64
N PRO A 543 -8.72 19.58 -27.59
CA PRO A 543 -9.66 20.69 -27.58
C PRO A 543 -9.23 21.85 -28.49
N GLY A 544 -7.94 21.92 -28.85
CA GLY A 544 -7.41 22.84 -29.86
C GLY A 544 -6.74 24.09 -29.31
N SER A 545 -6.76 24.32 -27.99
CA SER A 545 -5.99 25.37 -27.32
C SER A 545 -5.34 24.87 -26.03
N TRP A 546 -4.21 25.48 -25.65
CA TRP A 546 -3.47 25.10 -24.45
C TRP A 546 -4.28 25.37 -23.17
N GLU A 547 -5.00 26.48 -23.11
CA GLU A 547 -5.87 26.81 -21.96
C GLU A 547 -6.92 25.72 -21.71
N GLN A 548 -7.54 25.19 -22.76
CA GLN A 548 -8.52 24.11 -22.63
C GLN A 548 -7.89 22.76 -22.27
N GLU A 549 -6.64 22.51 -22.66
CA GLU A 549 -5.89 21.35 -22.18
C GLU A 549 -5.64 21.45 -20.66
N VAL A 550 -5.28 22.63 -20.16
CA VAL A 550 -5.05 22.87 -18.73
C VAL A 550 -6.35 22.82 -17.93
N ASP A 551 -7.44 23.39 -18.45
CA ASP A 551 -8.77 23.31 -17.82
C ASP A 551 -9.20 21.86 -17.54
N ARG A 552 -8.87 20.93 -18.45
CA ARG A 552 -9.18 19.51 -18.26
C ARG A 552 -8.39 18.89 -17.10
N VAL A 553 -7.12 19.26 -16.92
CA VAL A 553 -6.31 18.80 -15.78
C VAL A 553 -6.84 19.40 -14.47
N ARG A 554 -7.14 20.70 -14.46
CA ARG A 554 -7.73 21.40 -13.31
C ARG A 554 -9.05 20.75 -12.88
N ASP A 555 -9.96 20.55 -13.82
CA ASP A 555 -11.27 19.98 -13.53
C ASP A 555 -11.16 18.51 -13.11
N PHE A 556 -10.25 17.74 -13.73
CA PHE A 556 -9.97 16.37 -13.31
C PHE A 556 -9.55 16.28 -11.84
N VAL A 557 -8.52 17.01 -11.41
CA VAL A 557 -8.01 16.89 -10.03
C VAL A 557 -9.03 17.36 -8.99
N ARG A 558 -9.84 18.38 -9.33
CA ARG A 558 -10.96 18.85 -8.48
C ARG A 558 -12.01 17.75 -8.33
N ASP A 559 -12.47 17.20 -9.44
CA ASP A 559 -13.61 16.28 -9.45
C ASP A 559 -13.21 14.85 -9.03
N ARG A 560 -11.92 14.49 -9.12
CA ARG A 560 -11.39 13.18 -8.70
C ARG A 560 -11.58 12.91 -7.21
N VAL A 561 -11.57 13.95 -6.37
CA VAL A 561 -11.74 13.80 -4.92
C VAL A 561 -13.07 13.11 -4.60
N ALA A 562 -14.16 13.51 -5.27
CA ALA A 562 -15.47 12.89 -5.06
C ALA A 562 -15.49 11.42 -5.49
N TRP A 563 -14.79 11.09 -6.58
CA TRP A 563 -14.63 9.71 -7.04
C TRP A 563 -13.86 8.86 -6.03
N MET A 564 -12.75 9.37 -5.49
CA MET A 564 -11.98 8.68 -4.45
C MET A 564 -12.76 8.53 -3.14
N ASP A 565 -13.52 9.56 -2.74
CA ASP A 565 -14.39 9.51 -1.57
C ASP A 565 -15.45 8.40 -1.72
N GLU A 566 -16.00 8.19 -2.93
CA GLU A 566 -16.92 7.09 -3.22
C GLU A 566 -16.20 5.72 -3.20
N MET A 567 -15.08 5.58 -3.92
CA MET A 567 -14.35 4.31 -4.04
C MET A 567 -13.78 3.81 -2.72
N LEU A 568 -13.47 4.72 -1.78
CA LEU A 568 -12.90 4.39 -0.47
C LEU A 568 -13.91 4.58 0.68
N SER A 569 -15.18 4.84 0.36
CA SER A 569 -16.25 5.05 1.35
C SER A 569 -15.93 6.12 2.40
N TYR A 570 -15.24 7.19 2.02
CA TYR A 570 -14.88 8.25 2.97
C TYR A 570 -16.13 8.87 3.62
N GLY A 571 -16.17 8.85 4.95
CA GLY A 571 -17.30 9.34 5.74
C GLY A 571 -18.55 8.47 5.74
N ARG A 572 -18.46 7.19 5.31
CA ARG A 572 -19.55 6.22 5.32
C ARG A 572 -19.03 4.82 5.68
N LEU A 573 -19.86 4.00 6.31
CA LEU A 573 -19.56 2.59 6.53
C LEU A 573 -20.28 1.70 5.53
N HIS A 574 -19.58 0.66 5.06
CA HIS A 574 -20.20 -0.39 4.28
C HIS A 574 -21.23 -1.15 5.12
N GLN A 575 -22.34 -1.52 4.50
CA GLN A 575 -23.39 -2.32 5.14
C GLN A 575 -23.69 -3.57 4.31
N GLU A 576 -23.83 -4.69 5.00
CA GLU A 576 -24.41 -5.91 4.45
C GLU A 576 -25.71 -6.21 5.20
N ASN A 577 -26.83 -6.26 4.48
CA ASN A 577 -28.17 -6.52 5.05
C ASN A 577 -28.57 -5.59 6.21
N GLY A 578 -28.06 -4.34 6.23
CA GLY A 578 -28.32 -3.37 7.30
C GLY A 578 -27.34 -3.43 8.48
N ILE A 579 -26.34 -4.31 8.42
CA ILE A 579 -25.30 -4.46 9.45
C ILE A 579 -24.03 -3.78 8.97
N TYR A 580 -23.48 -2.87 9.77
CA TYR A 580 -22.24 -2.18 9.49
C TYR A 580 -21.03 -3.13 9.55
N GLN A 581 -20.20 -3.11 8.52
CA GLN A 581 -18.96 -3.88 8.46
C GLN A 581 -17.79 -2.99 8.87
N ILE A 582 -17.08 -3.37 9.94
CA ILE A 582 -15.92 -2.64 10.46
C ILE A 582 -14.66 -3.44 10.13
N ALA A 583 -13.79 -2.90 9.27
CA ALA A 583 -12.59 -3.56 8.79
C ALA A 583 -11.29 -2.83 9.20
N SER A 584 -11.39 -1.59 9.71
CA SER A 584 -10.25 -0.73 10.07
C SER A 584 -10.48 0.07 11.35
N GLY A 585 -9.39 0.64 11.90
CA GLY A 585 -9.50 1.57 13.02
C GLY A 585 -10.30 2.83 12.66
N MET A 586 -10.22 3.29 11.41
CA MET A 586 -11.00 4.42 10.93
C MET A 586 -12.49 4.10 10.76
N ASP A 587 -12.83 2.87 10.37
CA ASP A 587 -14.24 2.43 10.35
C ASP A 587 -14.82 2.47 11.76
N LEU A 588 -14.04 2.04 12.77
CA LEU A 588 -14.44 2.09 14.16
C LEU A 588 -14.63 3.55 14.65
N CYS A 589 -13.76 4.47 14.23
CA CYS A 589 -13.94 5.91 14.46
C CYS A 589 -15.21 6.46 13.76
N THR A 590 -15.47 6.04 12.53
CA THR A 590 -16.66 6.44 11.77
C THR A 590 -17.93 5.92 12.45
N PHE A 591 -17.93 4.67 12.90
CA PHE A 591 -19.03 4.07 13.67
C PHE A 591 -19.30 4.86 14.95
N SER A 592 -18.24 5.24 15.67
CA SER A 592 -18.35 6.12 16.84
C SER A 592 -19.01 7.46 16.49
N GLN A 593 -18.61 8.11 15.39
CA GLN A 593 -19.21 9.36 14.96
C GLN A 593 -20.69 9.18 14.57
N MET A 594 -21.06 8.09 13.94
CA MET A 594 -22.47 7.82 13.59
C MET A 594 -23.34 7.70 14.84
N VAL A 595 -22.88 6.99 15.87
CA VAL A 595 -23.60 6.90 17.15
C VAL A 595 -23.63 8.26 17.84
N ASN A 596 -22.48 8.91 17.97
CA ASN A 596 -22.31 10.11 18.80
C ASN A 596 -22.88 11.38 18.16
N VAL A 597 -22.74 11.52 16.85
CA VAL A 597 -23.14 12.71 16.08
C VAL A 597 -24.44 12.47 15.33
N ASN A 598 -24.55 11.40 14.55
CA ASN A 598 -25.74 11.14 13.72
C ASN A 598 -26.92 10.58 14.53
N GLY A 599 -26.65 9.99 15.70
CA GLY A 599 -27.69 9.46 16.60
C GLY A 599 -28.17 8.06 16.23
N GLU A 600 -27.34 7.27 15.55
CA GLU A 600 -27.61 5.88 15.18
C GLU A 600 -27.41 4.93 16.37
N THR A 601 -28.15 5.15 17.45
CA THR A 601 -27.91 4.47 18.73
C THR A 601 -28.24 2.98 18.73
N ASP A 602 -29.11 2.52 17.83
CA ASP A 602 -29.56 1.13 17.68
C ASP A 602 -28.85 0.39 16.54
N ALA A 603 -27.75 0.95 16.01
CA ALA A 603 -26.99 0.37 14.91
C ALA A 603 -26.42 -1.03 15.25
N GLU A 604 -26.47 -1.93 14.28
CA GLU A 604 -25.86 -3.26 14.34
C GLU A 604 -24.56 -3.27 13.56
N ALA A 605 -23.50 -3.83 14.14
CA ALA A 605 -22.18 -3.86 13.52
C ALA A 605 -21.44 -5.19 13.76
N VAL A 606 -20.56 -5.55 12.82
CA VAL A 606 -19.65 -6.69 12.94
C VAL A 606 -18.22 -6.29 12.59
N LEU A 607 -17.24 -6.87 13.28
CA LEU A 607 -15.86 -6.85 12.79
C LEU A 607 -15.72 -7.89 11.67
N VAL A 608 -15.05 -7.52 10.58
CA VAL A 608 -14.76 -8.41 9.44
C VAL A 608 -13.27 -8.64 9.21
N ALA A 609 -12.45 -8.00 10.02
CA ALA A 609 -11.01 -8.12 10.06
C ALA A 609 -10.53 -7.73 11.47
N ASP A 610 -9.28 -8.06 11.77
CA ASP A 610 -8.60 -7.50 12.94
C ASP A 610 -8.41 -5.99 12.78
N ILE A 611 -8.51 -5.25 13.88
CA ILE A 611 -8.52 -3.79 13.90
C ILE A 611 -7.25 -3.28 14.58
N ASP A 612 -6.44 -2.51 13.84
CA ASP A 612 -5.31 -1.76 14.40
C ASP A 612 -5.71 -0.30 14.61
N MET A 613 -5.56 0.18 15.85
CA MET A 613 -5.92 1.54 16.26
C MET A 613 -4.72 2.50 16.33
N ALA A 614 -3.51 2.07 16.00
CA ALA A 614 -2.27 2.84 16.21
C ALA A 614 -2.34 4.30 15.75
N ASN A 615 -2.90 4.56 14.56
CA ASN A 615 -3.00 5.92 13.98
C ASN A 615 -4.37 6.59 14.19
N CYS A 616 -5.31 5.89 14.81
CA CYS A 616 -6.70 6.33 14.94
C CYS A 616 -7.09 6.71 16.38
N ASN A 617 -6.23 6.48 17.38
CA ASN A 617 -6.56 6.73 18.78
C ASN A 617 -6.99 8.18 19.09
N GLU A 618 -6.35 9.19 18.49
CA GLU A 618 -6.72 10.60 18.70
C GLU A 618 -8.05 10.98 18.05
N GLU A 619 -8.48 10.21 17.04
CA GLU A 619 -9.73 10.37 16.30
C GLU A 619 -10.91 9.72 17.01
N PHE A 620 -10.62 8.65 17.76
CA PHE A 620 -11.63 7.86 18.41
C PHE A 620 -12.27 8.62 19.57
N GLN A 621 -13.61 8.59 19.59
CA GLN A 621 -14.39 8.98 20.75
C GLN A 621 -15.08 7.74 21.29
N PRO A 622 -15.14 7.52 22.61
CA PRO A 622 -15.92 6.40 23.17
C PRO A 622 -17.33 6.35 22.59
N ILE A 623 -17.75 5.17 22.14
CA ILE A 623 -19.04 4.99 21.48
C ILE A 623 -20.17 5.20 22.48
N GLY A 624 -21.11 6.06 22.12
CA GLY A 624 -22.25 6.43 22.95
C GLY A 624 -21.96 7.60 23.90
N THR A 625 -22.96 8.48 24.03
CA THR A 625 -22.95 9.62 24.97
C THR A 625 -24.10 9.51 25.96
N LEU A 626 -24.12 10.34 27.00
CA LEU A 626 -25.22 10.38 27.98
C LEU A 626 -26.62 10.55 27.33
N SER A 627 -26.71 11.32 26.24
CA SER A 627 -27.97 11.54 25.50
C SER A 627 -28.20 10.58 24.33
N LYS A 628 -27.19 9.82 23.94
CA LYS A 628 -27.18 8.91 22.79
C LYS A 628 -26.42 7.64 23.18
N ASN A 629 -26.90 6.93 24.18
CA ASN A 629 -26.24 5.73 24.67
C ASN A 629 -26.50 4.57 23.70
N PHE A 630 -25.47 3.78 23.43
CA PHE A 630 -25.53 2.73 22.42
C PHE A 630 -26.43 1.57 22.86
N ALA A 631 -27.47 1.28 22.08
CA ALA A 631 -28.52 0.30 22.32
C ALA A 631 -28.64 -0.74 21.18
N GLY A 632 -27.65 -0.82 20.29
CA GLY A 632 -27.59 -1.77 19.18
C GLY A 632 -26.77 -3.02 19.51
N SER A 633 -26.04 -3.53 18.51
CA SER A 633 -25.14 -4.69 18.68
C SER A 633 -23.78 -4.48 18.04
N LEU A 634 -22.73 -5.06 18.65
CA LEU A 634 -21.41 -5.20 18.05
C LEU A 634 -20.90 -6.62 18.28
N ASP A 635 -20.72 -7.37 17.19
CA ASP A 635 -20.14 -8.72 17.22
C ASP A 635 -18.75 -8.74 16.56
N GLY A 636 -17.73 -9.03 17.35
CA GLY A 636 -16.35 -9.09 16.90
C GLY A 636 -15.98 -10.34 16.11
N LYS A 637 -16.84 -11.37 16.09
CA LYS A 637 -16.56 -12.65 15.39
C LYS A 637 -15.20 -13.30 15.74
N GLY A 638 -14.65 -13.00 16.92
CA GLY A 638 -13.34 -13.45 17.36
C GLY A 638 -12.16 -12.63 16.84
N HIS A 639 -12.40 -11.53 16.12
CA HIS A 639 -11.35 -10.63 15.64
C HIS A 639 -10.68 -9.87 16.78
N THR A 640 -9.40 -9.56 16.57
CA THR A 640 -8.56 -8.86 17.54
C THR A 640 -8.54 -7.35 17.27
N ILE A 641 -8.73 -6.55 18.32
CA ILE A 641 -8.41 -5.13 18.36
C ILE A 641 -7.05 -4.97 19.04
N ARG A 642 -6.15 -4.23 18.38
CA ARG A 642 -4.79 -3.93 18.85
C ARG A 642 -4.51 -2.43 18.86
N ASN A 643 -3.53 -2.03 19.65
CA ASN A 643 -3.09 -0.64 19.85
C ASN A 643 -4.22 0.33 20.25
N PHE A 644 -5.31 -0.18 20.84
CA PHE A 644 -6.42 0.65 21.31
C PHE A 644 -6.04 1.32 22.63
N ASN A 645 -5.57 2.56 22.53
CA ASN A 645 -4.90 3.30 23.58
C ASN A 645 -5.59 4.65 23.81
N ILE A 646 -6.58 4.67 24.70
CA ILE A 646 -7.39 5.86 24.97
C ILE A 646 -7.29 6.31 26.42
N THR A 647 -7.27 7.63 26.60
CA THR A 647 -7.27 8.29 27.91
C THR A 647 -8.41 9.29 27.99
N GLY A 648 -9.20 9.25 29.06
CA GLY A 648 -10.35 10.14 29.23
C GLY A 648 -10.62 10.56 30.66
N ASN A 649 -11.68 11.34 30.87
CA ASN A 649 -12.11 11.73 32.21
C ASN A 649 -12.94 10.62 32.86
N ASN A 650 -14.27 10.64 32.68
CA ASN A 650 -15.16 9.60 33.22
C ASN A 650 -15.85 8.83 32.10
N ASN A 651 -16.21 7.56 32.38
CA ASN A 651 -16.91 6.65 31.47
C ASN A 651 -16.07 6.39 30.21
N VAL A 652 -14.92 5.76 30.43
CA VAL A 652 -13.91 5.51 29.38
C VAL A 652 -13.86 4.02 29.07
N GLY A 653 -13.87 3.69 27.78
CA GLY A 653 -13.83 2.35 27.20
C GLY A 653 -14.13 2.43 25.70
N LEU A 654 -14.14 1.30 25.00
CA LEU A 654 -14.61 1.26 23.61
C LEU A 654 -16.00 1.92 23.49
N PHE A 655 -16.87 1.61 24.44
CA PHE A 655 -18.15 2.29 24.65
C PHE A 655 -18.08 3.19 25.88
N GLY A 656 -18.37 4.48 25.70
CA GLY A 656 -18.49 5.42 26.81
C GLY A 656 -19.78 5.20 27.59
N TYR A 657 -20.90 5.10 26.86
CA TYR A 657 -22.23 4.90 27.42
C TYR A 657 -23.02 3.86 26.63
N THR A 658 -23.45 2.79 27.30
CA THR A 658 -24.35 1.80 26.71
C THR A 658 -25.76 1.86 27.31
N GLY A 659 -26.72 1.44 26.51
CA GLY A 659 -28.10 1.17 26.86
C GLY A 659 -28.37 -0.34 26.91
N ASN A 660 -29.55 -0.74 26.45
CA ASN A 660 -29.90 -2.14 26.26
C ASN A 660 -29.29 -2.62 24.94
N CYS A 661 -28.12 -3.25 25.00
CA CYS A 661 -27.33 -3.64 23.83
C CYS A 661 -26.68 -5.02 24.02
N THR A 662 -26.17 -5.57 22.93
CA THR A 662 -25.41 -6.84 22.91
C THR A 662 -24.01 -6.61 22.37
N LEU A 663 -22.98 -6.98 23.13
CA LEU A 663 -21.58 -6.85 22.72
C LEU A 663 -20.90 -8.22 22.82
N SER A 664 -20.34 -8.74 21.73
CA SER A 664 -19.83 -10.11 21.72
C SER A 664 -18.54 -10.34 20.95
N ASN A 665 -17.79 -11.37 21.34
CA ASN A 665 -16.75 -12.01 20.53
C ASN A 665 -15.61 -11.08 20.09
N ILE A 666 -15.11 -10.23 20.99
CA ILE A 666 -14.00 -9.29 20.72
C ILE A 666 -12.80 -9.68 21.58
N VAL A 667 -11.63 -9.73 20.96
CA VAL A 667 -10.34 -9.90 21.64
C VAL A 667 -9.62 -8.54 21.67
N PHE A 668 -9.22 -8.07 22.85
CA PHE A 668 -8.32 -6.93 23.00
C PHE A 668 -6.94 -7.47 23.39
N ASP A 669 -5.93 -7.29 22.54
CA ASP A 669 -4.60 -7.80 22.83
C ASP A 669 -3.85 -6.98 23.90
N GLU A 670 -2.66 -7.46 24.25
CA GLU A 670 -1.77 -6.87 25.27
C GLU A 670 -1.27 -5.45 24.93
N THR A 671 -1.40 -5.02 23.68
CA THR A 671 -1.00 -3.67 23.24
C THR A 671 -2.07 -2.61 23.55
N CYS A 672 -3.27 -3.03 23.97
CA CYS A 672 -4.38 -2.15 24.33
C CYS A 672 -4.25 -1.59 25.76
N SER A 673 -4.66 -0.33 25.93
CA SER A 673 -4.71 0.32 27.24
C SER A 673 -5.83 1.36 27.34
N VAL A 674 -6.62 1.29 28.41
CA VAL A 674 -7.69 2.26 28.68
C VAL A 674 -7.46 2.90 30.03
N SER A 675 -7.35 4.23 30.06
CA SER A 675 -7.14 4.98 31.29
C SER A 675 -8.11 6.16 31.48
N GLY A 676 -8.40 6.51 32.73
CA GLY A 676 -9.14 7.72 33.02
C GLY A 676 -9.28 8.04 34.51
N GLU A 677 -10.08 9.05 34.84
CA GLU A 677 -10.36 9.43 36.23
C GLU A 677 -11.35 8.47 36.92
N GLY A 678 -12.41 8.02 36.24
CA GLY A 678 -13.41 7.16 36.88
C GLY A 678 -14.40 6.46 35.94
N ARG A 679 -14.85 5.26 36.34
CA ARG A 679 -15.70 4.37 35.52
C ARG A 679 -15.01 4.01 34.22
N VAL A 680 -13.89 3.31 34.36
CA VAL A 680 -13.02 2.90 33.26
C VAL A 680 -13.19 1.40 33.05
N GLY A 681 -13.44 0.96 31.82
CA GLY A 681 -13.40 -0.45 31.44
C GLY A 681 -12.91 -0.62 30.02
N MET A 682 -12.29 -1.76 29.68
CA MET A 682 -11.76 -1.97 28.33
C MET A 682 -12.89 -1.82 27.28
N LEU A 683 -14.01 -2.51 27.53
CA LEU A 683 -15.15 -2.51 26.63
C LEU A 683 -16.16 -1.39 26.96
N VAL A 684 -16.60 -1.27 28.21
CA VAL A 684 -17.66 -0.32 28.59
C VAL A 684 -17.25 0.54 29.77
N GLY A 685 -17.28 1.87 29.60
CA GLY A 685 -17.14 2.83 30.68
C GLY A 685 -18.35 2.85 31.61
N TYR A 686 -19.55 3.14 31.07
CA TYR A 686 -20.80 3.15 31.84
C TYR A 686 -21.97 2.47 31.10
N ALA A 687 -22.39 1.30 31.57
CA ALA A 687 -23.67 0.70 31.22
C ALA A 687 -24.83 1.44 31.91
N TYR A 688 -25.45 2.37 31.18
CA TYR A 688 -26.26 3.44 31.73
C TYR A 688 -27.76 3.13 31.81
N THR A 689 -28.40 2.54 30.80
CA THR A 689 -29.85 2.24 30.86
C THR A 689 -30.15 0.83 30.40
N GLY A 690 -31.12 0.16 31.05
CA GLY A 690 -31.43 -1.23 30.70
C GLY A 690 -30.33 -2.19 31.13
N THR A 691 -30.21 -3.31 30.42
CA THR A 691 -29.20 -4.34 30.65
C THR A 691 -28.26 -4.40 29.47
N THR A 692 -26.95 -4.29 29.71
CA THR A 692 -25.95 -4.57 28.69
C THR A 692 -25.59 -6.06 28.75
N THR A 693 -25.77 -6.78 27.65
CA THR A 693 -25.46 -8.20 27.51
C THR A 693 -24.10 -8.35 26.84
N ILE A 694 -23.19 -9.08 27.48
CA ILE A 694 -21.80 -9.22 27.03
C ILE A 694 -21.44 -10.70 26.96
N SER A 695 -20.83 -11.15 25.86
CA SER A 695 -20.39 -12.54 25.74
C SER A 695 -19.12 -12.74 24.93
N GLY A 696 -18.23 -13.65 25.32
CA GLY A 696 -17.06 -13.98 24.49
C GLY A 696 -16.03 -12.86 24.40
N ILE A 697 -15.86 -12.06 25.46
CA ILE A 697 -14.90 -10.94 25.47
C ILE A 697 -13.61 -11.38 26.16
N GLU A 698 -12.49 -11.19 25.47
CA GLU A 698 -11.15 -11.46 26.00
C GLU A 698 -10.37 -10.15 26.15
N ASN A 699 -10.04 -9.76 27.38
CA ASN A 699 -9.20 -8.59 27.64
C ASN A 699 -7.78 -9.00 28.05
N HIS A 700 -6.80 -8.71 27.21
CA HIS A 700 -5.36 -8.83 27.52
C HIS A 700 -4.68 -7.48 27.78
N GLY A 701 -5.37 -6.37 27.49
CA GLY A 701 -4.86 -5.02 27.69
C GLY A 701 -5.10 -4.47 29.11
N SER A 702 -4.38 -3.40 29.45
CA SER A 702 -4.43 -2.80 30.79
C SER A 702 -5.57 -1.79 30.97
N VAL A 703 -6.16 -1.74 32.17
CA VAL A 703 -7.23 -0.80 32.52
C VAL A 703 -6.89 -0.04 33.80
N SER A 704 -6.93 1.30 33.77
CA SER A 704 -6.58 2.11 34.94
C SER A 704 -7.51 3.30 35.23
N ALA A 705 -7.90 3.46 36.50
CA ALA A 705 -8.66 4.60 37.00
C ALA A 705 -7.88 5.37 38.08
N SER A 706 -7.51 6.61 37.79
CA SER A 706 -6.68 7.45 38.66
C SER A 706 -7.42 8.08 39.85
N ASN A 707 -8.75 7.98 39.93
CA ASN A 707 -9.52 8.54 41.05
C ASN A 707 -10.56 7.56 41.61
N SER A 708 -11.36 6.93 40.75
CA SER A 708 -12.56 6.21 41.16
C SER A 708 -12.53 4.71 40.85
N ILE A 709 -13.31 4.27 39.86
CA ILE A 709 -13.65 2.86 39.64
C ILE A 709 -13.04 2.39 38.31
N ALA A 710 -12.42 1.22 38.30
CA ALA A 710 -12.05 0.48 37.09
C ALA A 710 -12.62 -0.95 37.13
N GLY A 711 -12.99 -1.48 35.98
CA GLY A 711 -13.25 -2.91 35.78
C GLY A 711 -12.55 -3.39 34.53
N GLY A 712 -12.01 -4.62 34.50
CA GLY A 712 -11.29 -5.12 33.32
C GLY A 712 -12.11 -5.05 32.03
N ILE A 713 -13.43 -5.27 32.10
CA ILE A 713 -14.34 -5.18 30.95
C ILE A 713 -15.32 -4.02 31.09
N VAL A 714 -15.97 -3.89 32.26
CA VAL A 714 -16.99 -2.87 32.52
C VAL A 714 -16.62 -2.00 33.73
N GLY A 715 -16.50 -0.69 33.52
CA GLY A 715 -16.20 0.26 34.59
C GLY A 715 -17.32 0.39 35.62
N TYR A 716 -18.51 0.83 35.17
CA TYR A 716 -19.70 0.89 36.02
C TYR A 716 -20.96 0.42 35.27
N ALA A 717 -21.86 -0.28 35.97
CA ALA A 717 -23.11 -0.73 35.39
C ALA A 717 -24.35 -0.34 36.21
N ASN A 718 -25.47 -0.12 35.53
CA ASN A 718 -26.79 -0.20 36.15
C ASN A 718 -27.26 -1.66 36.19
N SER A 719 -27.24 -2.38 35.08
CA SER A 719 -27.36 -3.85 35.06
C SER A 719 -26.48 -4.41 33.95
N VAL A 720 -25.84 -5.55 34.21
CA VAL A 720 -24.98 -6.23 33.22
C VAL A 720 -25.09 -7.74 33.36
N ASP A 721 -25.17 -8.42 32.22
CA ASP A 721 -25.19 -9.88 32.10
C ASP A 721 -23.99 -10.29 31.24
N MET A 722 -23.06 -11.06 31.80
CA MET A 722 -21.79 -11.44 31.18
C MET A 722 -21.58 -12.95 31.16
N THR A 723 -21.18 -13.50 30.03
CA THR A 723 -20.89 -14.94 29.89
C THR A 723 -19.64 -15.18 29.06
N ASN A 724 -18.84 -16.19 29.38
CA ASN A 724 -17.65 -16.55 28.58
C ASN A 724 -16.69 -15.37 28.40
N CYS A 725 -16.35 -14.66 29.47
CA CYS A 725 -15.46 -13.50 29.42
C CYS A 725 -14.17 -13.77 30.20
N SER A 726 -13.05 -13.24 29.72
CA SER A 726 -11.76 -13.34 30.39
C SER A 726 -11.09 -11.98 30.58
N ASN A 727 -10.36 -11.85 31.69
CA ASN A 727 -9.43 -10.74 31.92
C ASN A 727 -8.05 -11.28 32.31
N THR A 728 -7.06 -11.00 31.47
CA THR A 728 -5.66 -11.32 31.72
C THR A 728 -4.81 -10.05 31.90
N GLY A 729 -5.30 -8.90 31.43
CA GLY A 729 -4.65 -7.61 31.61
C GLY A 729 -4.81 -7.04 33.03
N ASP A 730 -3.86 -6.20 33.44
CA ASP A 730 -3.86 -5.59 34.76
C ASP A 730 -4.97 -4.53 34.92
N VAL A 731 -5.66 -4.56 36.07
CA VAL A 731 -6.71 -3.61 36.43
C VAL A 731 -6.30 -2.82 37.67
N SER A 732 -6.19 -1.50 37.56
CA SER A 732 -5.80 -0.63 38.67
C SER A 732 -6.82 0.49 38.91
N ALA A 733 -7.24 0.70 40.16
CA ALA A 733 -8.12 1.82 40.51
C ALA A 733 -7.84 2.39 41.89
N ASN A 734 -7.87 3.71 42.03
CA ASN A 734 -7.63 4.34 43.34
C ASN A 734 -8.73 4.10 44.39
N ASN A 735 -9.95 3.72 44.00
CA ASN A 735 -11.05 3.44 44.93
C ASN A 735 -11.59 2.00 44.84
N ARG A 736 -12.12 1.58 43.67
CA ARG A 736 -12.68 0.23 43.48
C ARG A 736 -12.18 -0.38 42.18
N ALA A 737 -11.60 -1.57 42.27
CA ALA A 737 -11.14 -2.33 41.11
C ALA A 737 -11.90 -3.65 41.05
N GLY A 738 -12.55 -3.92 39.92
CA GLY A 738 -13.19 -5.20 39.64
C GLY A 738 -12.42 -5.94 38.55
N ALA A 739 -12.22 -7.26 38.69
CA ALA A 739 -11.58 -8.05 37.65
C ALA A 739 -12.33 -7.94 36.32
N LEU A 740 -13.66 -8.08 36.35
CA LEU A 740 -14.52 -7.88 35.17
C LEU A 740 -15.37 -6.62 35.29
N VAL A 741 -16.08 -6.45 36.42
CA VAL A 741 -17.00 -5.32 36.64
C VAL A 741 -16.58 -4.49 37.86
N GLY A 742 -16.22 -3.22 37.63
CA GLY A 742 -15.71 -2.33 38.66
C GLY A 742 -16.75 -2.00 39.76
N SER A 743 -17.98 -1.67 39.37
CA SER A 743 -19.11 -1.49 40.31
C SER A 743 -20.45 -1.48 39.60
N SER A 744 -21.51 -1.94 40.27
CA SER A 744 -22.88 -1.86 39.76
C SER A 744 -23.91 -1.33 40.77
N GLY A 745 -24.81 -0.47 40.28
CA GLY A 745 -25.97 0.05 41.00
C GLY A 745 -27.21 -0.86 40.98
N GLY A 746 -27.19 -1.90 40.14
CA GLY A 746 -28.25 -2.90 39.99
C GLY A 746 -27.66 -4.29 39.76
N SER A 747 -28.30 -5.09 38.89
CA SER A 747 -28.00 -6.53 38.74
C SER A 747 -26.60 -6.76 38.13
N VAL A 748 -25.93 -7.81 38.60
CA VAL A 748 -24.66 -8.28 38.01
C VAL A 748 -24.76 -9.79 37.89
N ILE A 749 -24.91 -10.28 36.67
CA ILE A 749 -24.92 -11.71 36.38
C ILE A 749 -23.66 -12.00 35.60
N VAL A 750 -22.77 -12.83 36.16
CA VAL A 750 -21.56 -13.27 35.47
C VAL A 750 -21.49 -14.78 35.51
N SER A 751 -21.26 -15.39 34.36
CA SER A 751 -21.11 -16.84 34.26
C SER A 751 -19.94 -17.29 33.37
N ASN A 752 -19.38 -18.44 33.70
CA ASN A 752 -18.37 -19.13 32.89
C ASN A 752 -17.20 -18.22 32.46
N SER A 753 -16.59 -17.53 33.41
CA SER A 753 -15.66 -16.42 33.14
C SER A 753 -14.49 -16.45 34.11
N PHE A 754 -13.32 -15.93 33.73
CA PHE A 754 -12.15 -15.98 34.60
C PHE A 754 -11.32 -14.70 34.60
N ASN A 755 -10.49 -14.56 35.64
CA ASN A 755 -9.48 -13.52 35.75
C ASN A 755 -8.13 -14.09 36.20
N ILE A 756 -7.07 -13.72 35.47
CA ILE A 756 -5.66 -13.96 35.87
C ILE A 756 -4.85 -12.66 35.92
N GLY A 757 -5.42 -11.53 35.49
CA GLY A 757 -4.78 -10.23 35.56
C GLY A 757 -4.69 -9.70 37.00
N THR A 758 -3.72 -8.82 37.25
CA THR A 758 -3.53 -8.26 38.60
C THR A 758 -4.60 -7.21 38.90
N VAL A 759 -5.36 -7.40 39.98
CA VAL A 759 -6.34 -6.40 40.44
C VAL A 759 -5.75 -5.56 41.59
N THR A 760 -5.56 -4.27 41.32
CA THR A 760 -4.97 -3.28 42.23
C THR A 760 -5.98 -2.19 42.59
N GLY A 761 -6.12 -1.91 43.89
CA GLY A 761 -7.02 -0.89 44.42
C GLY A 761 -7.00 -0.83 45.95
N ALA A 762 -7.81 0.05 46.54
CA ALA A 762 -7.85 0.25 47.99
C ALA A 762 -8.13 -1.07 48.74
N THR A 763 -7.47 -1.27 49.88
CA THR A 763 -7.18 -2.55 50.58
C THR A 763 -8.35 -3.48 50.93
N GLU A 764 -9.61 -3.10 50.65
CA GLU A 764 -10.84 -3.88 50.93
C GLU A 764 -11.85 -3.88 49.76
N ARG A 765 -11.43 -3.47 48.55
CA ARG A 765 -12.35 -3.21 47.42
C ARG A 765 -11.83 -3.77 46.08
N LYS A 766 -11.27 -4.97 46.15
CA LYS A 766 -10.80 -5.76 45.00
C LYS A 766 -11.64 -7.02 44.93
N GLU A 767 -12.48 -7.14 43.92
CA GLU A 767 -13.41 -8.26 43.78
C GLU A 767 -13.49 -8.68 42.31
N PHE A 768 -14.10 -9.83 42.02
CA PHE A 768 -14.31 -10.27 40.64
C PHE A 768 -15.32 -9.35 39.91
N ALA A 769 -16.45 -9.07 40.55
CA ALA A 769 -17.47 -8.17 40.07
C ALA A 769 -18.30 -7.56 41.23
N TYR A 770 -18.24 -6.24 41.41
CA TYR A 770 -18.95 -5.59 42.51
C TYR A 770 -20.39 -5.21 42.13
N GLY A 771 -21.40 -5.72 42.84
CA GLY A 771 -22.80 -5.34 42.69
C GLY A 771 -23.48 -4.97 44.00
N THR A 772 -24.44 -4.04 43.94
CA THR A 772 -25.20 -3.59 45.13
C THR A 772 -26.57 -4.27 45.26
N LYS A 773 -27.07 -4.92 44.20
CA LYS A 773 -28.38 -5.60 44.18
C LYS A 773 -28.34 -6.77 43.20
N GLY A 774 -28.75 -7.97 43.62
CA GLY A 774 -28.96 -9.09 42.69
C GLY A 774 -27.69 -9.58 41.98
N THR A 775 -26.59 -9.77 42.71
CA THR A 775 -25.35 -10.34 42.15
C THR A 775 -25.42 -11.86 42.10
N SER A 776 -25.14 -12.44 40.92
CA SER A 776 -25.01 -13.87 40.68
C SER A 776 -23.71 -14.13 39.92
N ILE A 777 -22.78 -14.87 40.53
CA ILE A 777 -21.50 -15.23 39.93
C ILE A 777 -21.45 -16.76 39.93
N ASN A 778 -21.37 -17.38 38.75
CA ASN A 778 -21.49 -18.82 38.58
C ASN A 778 -20.43 -19.37 37.61
N ASN A 779 -19.78 -20.48 37.96
CA ASN A 779 -18.65 -21.06 37.23
C ASN A 779 -17.57 -20.00 36.86
N CYS A 780 -17.20 -19.18 37.83
CA CYS A 780 -16.20 -18.14 37.64
C CYS A 780 -14.95 -18.39 38.47
N TRP A 781 -13.79 -18.01 37.94
CA TRP A 781 -12.49 -18.39 38.47
C TRP A 781 -11.54 -17.19 38.62
N ASP A 782 -10.84 -17.10 39.74
CA ASP A 782 -9.86 -16.04 40.05
C ASP A 782 -8.78 -16.59 40.99
N PHE A 783 -7.61 -15.95 41.07
CA PHE A 783 -6.56 -16.35 42.02
C PHE A 783 -6.86 -16.02 43.49
N SER A 784 -7.70 -15.02 43.77
CA SER A 784 -7.82 -14.45 45.11
C SER A 784 -9.19 -13.89 45.50
N SER A 785 -10.12 -13.72 44.54
CA SER A 785 -11.47 -13.20 44.81
C SER A 785 -12.31 -14.13 45.71
N GLN A 786 -13.07 -13.56 46.64
CA GLN A 786 -13.98 -14.33 47.51
C GLN A 786 -15.33 -14.66 46.87
N GLN A 787 -15.63 -14.08 45.70
CA GLN A 787 -16.89 -14.26 44.99
C GLN A 787 -16.89 -15.44 44.02
N THR A 788 -15.71 -15.98 43.73
CA THR A 788 -15.45 -16.96 42.67
C THR A 788 -14.87 -18.24 43.25
N ASN A 789 -14.76 -19.26 42.41
CA ASN A 789 -13.91 -20.39 42.74
C ASN A 789 -12.44 -19.97 42.64
N ASN A 790 -11.62 -20.39 43.61
CA ASN A 790 -10.19 -20.09 43.60
C ASN A 790 -9.44 -21.10 42.74
N MET A 791 -8.44 -20.62 42.00
CA MET A 791 -7.52 -21.44 41.21
C MET A 791 -6.06 -21.07 41.50
N THR A 792 -5.14 -21.91 41.06
CA THR A 792 -3.69 -21.68 41.13
C THR A 792 -3.11 -21.40 39.74
N PRO A 793 -1.95 -20.73 39.62
CA PRO A 793 -1.28 -20.56 38.33
C PRO A 793 -1.02 -21.89 37.60
N GLU A 794 -0.70 -22.96 38.35
CA GLU A 794 -0.51 -24.31 37.78
C GLU A 794 -1.79 -24.86 37.13
N GLN A 795 -2.96 -24.61 37.74
CA GLN A 795 -4.26 -25.03 37.19
C GLN A 795 -4.68 -24.22 35.95
N VAL A 796 -4.17 -23.01 35.80
CA VAL A 796 -4.35 -22.25 34.55
C VAL A 796 -3.44 -22.84 33.48
N ASP A 797 -2.17 -23.07 33.80
CA ASP A 797 -1.15 -23.54 32.86
C ASP A 797 -1.41 -24.97 32.37
N ASN A 798 -1.89 -25.87 33.23
CA ASN A 798 -1.96 -27.30 32.92
C ASN A 798 -3.28 -27.76 32.27
N GLY A 799 -4.18 -26.85 31.89
CA GLY A 799 -5.45 -27.19 31.25
C GLY A 799 -6.65 -27.36 32.18
N TRP A 800 -6.43 -27.43 33.50
CA TRP A 800 -7.51 -27.66 34.47
C TRP A 800 -8.61 -26.59 34.36
N LEU A 801 -8.24 -25.31 34.26
CA LEU A 801 -9.20 -24.23 34.12
C LEU A 801 -10.01 -24.35 32.83
N CYS A 802 -9.33 -24.62 31.70
CA CYS A 802 -9.98 -24.78 30.40
C CYS A 802 -11.03 -25.89 30.44
N TYR A 803 -10.69 -27.04 31.04
CA TYR A 803 -11.60 -28.17 31.19
C TYR A 803 -12.86 -27.79 31.99
N HIS A 804 -12.72 -27.13 33.14
CA HIS A 804 -13.86 -26.74 33.97
C HIS A 804 -14.70 -25.59 33.42
N LEU A 805 -14.11 -24.71 32.61
CA LEU A 805 -14.88 -23.72 31.83
C LEU A 805 -15.74 -24.42 30.77
N ASN A 806 -15.27 -25.55 30.22
CA ASN A 806 -16.00 -26.32 29.22
C ASN A 806 -17.20 -27.11 29.77
N GLU A 807 -17.23 -27.41 31.07
CA GLU A 807 -18.39 -28.03 31.73
C GLU A 807 -19.66 -27.13 31.66
N ASN A 808 -19.51 -25.83 31.42
CA ASN A 808 -20.64 -24.89 31.29
C ASN A 808 -20.54 -23.97 30.06
N ALA A 809 -19.74 -24.36 29.06
CA ALA A 809 -19.44 -23.54 27.88
C ALA A 809 -20.62 -23.33 26.91
N GLY A 810 -21.59 -24.26 26.88
CA GLY A 810 -22.60 -24.29 25.84
C GLY A 810 -21.95 -24.45 24.46
N SER A 811 -22.24 -23.56 23.52
CA SER A 811 -21.64 -23.55 22.17
C SER A 811 -20.27 -22.89 22.07
N ASN A 812 -19.83 -22.17 23.12
CA ASN A 812 -18.60 -21.38 23.12
C ASN A 812 -17.52 -22.13 23.90
N ILE A 813 -16.85 -23.05 23.21
CA ILE A 813 -15.84 -23.94 23.79
C ILE A 813 -14.56 -23.14 24.05
N TRP A 814 -14.01 -23.30 25.25
CA TRP A 814 -12.69 -22.82 25.61
C TRP A 814 -11.62 -23.81 25.13
N HIS A 815 -10.54 -23.24 24.62
CA HIS A 815 -9.41 -23.94 24.06
C HIS A 815 -8.12 -23.61 24.83
N GLN A 816 -7.18 -24.55 24.87
CA GLN A 816 -5.84 -24.36 25.38
C GLN A 816 -4.90 -25.44 24.81
N ASN A 817 -3.82 -25.04 24.14
CA ASN A 817 -2.76 -25.95 23.71
C ASN A 817 -1.90 -26.37 24.91
N LEU A 818 -1.74 -27.69 25.11
CA LEU A 818 -0.99 -28.33 26.19
C LEU A 818 0.04 -29.33 25.64
N ASP A 819 -0.46 -30.42 25.04
CA ASP A 819 0.36 -31.55 24.59
C ASP A 819 0.07 -31.97 23.15
N ASN A 820 -0.65 -31.16 22.37
CA ASN A 820 -0.99 -31.43 20.96
C ASN A 820 0.11 -31.10 19.93
N GLY A 821 1.32 -30.73 20.38
CA GLY A 821 2.45 -30.37 19.51
C GLY A 821 2.43 -28.92 18.99
N LYS A 822 1.44 -28.10 19.37
CA LYS A 822 1.43 -26.65 19.13
C LYS A 822 2.14 -25.90 20.28
N PRO A 823 2.51 -24.62 20.10
CA PRO A 823 2.98 -23.78 21.20
C PRO A 823 1.98 -23.81 22.36
N HIS A 824 2.50 -24.05 23.57
CA HIS A 824 1.70 -24.12 24.79
C HIS A 824 1.03 -22.78 25.08
N ASP A 825 -0.29 -22.80 25.32
CA ASP A 825 -1.04 -21.60 25.66
C ASP A 825 -1.00 -21.37 27.17
N ALA A 826 -0.57 -20.17 27.58
CA ALA A 826 -0.45 -19.84 29.00
C ALA A 826 -1.80 -19.73 29.73
N TRP A 827 -2.92 -19.67 29.01
CA TRP A 827 -4.28 -19.63 29.56
C TRP A 827 -5.34 -20.05 28.53
N PRO A 828 -6.60 -20.32 28.98
CA PRO A 828 -7.70 -20.65 28.07
C PRO A 828 -8.15 -19.46 27.19
N VAL A 829 -8.55 -19.76 25.96
CA VAL A 829 -8.93 -18.80 24.89
C VAL A 829 -10.15 -19.33 24.13
N LEU A 830 -11.03 -18.46 23.61
CA LEU A 830 -12.25 -18.88 22.90
C LEU A 830 -12.07 -18.94 21.39
N TRP A 831 -11.34 -17.99 20.82
CA TRP A 831 -11.33 -17.77 19.36
C TRP A 831 -10.00 -18.12 18.67
N SER A 832 -8.95 -18.43 19.43
CA SER A 832 -7.66 -18.82 18.86
C SER A 832 -7.65 -20.30 18.46
N LYS A 833 -6.66 -20.72 17.65
CA LYS A 833 -6.48 -22.12 17.17
C LYS A 833 -6.01 -23.10 18.28
N GLY A 834 -6.51 -22.98 19.50
CA GLY A 834 -6.15 -23.81 20.64
C GLY A 834 -6.77 -25.21 20.61
N GLY A 835 -6.18 -26.17 21.33
CA GLY A 835 -6.72 -27.52 21.49
C GLY A 835 -7.87 -27.59 22.49
N ILE A 836 -8.82 -28.52 22.31
CA ILE A 836 -9.81 -28.83 23.35
C ILE A 836 -9.10 -29.57 24.49
N VAL A 837 -9.44 -29.28 25.74
CA VAL A 837 -8.84 -29.94 26.90
C VAL A 837 -9.75 -31.03 27.48
N TYR A 838 -9.18 -32.20 27.76
CA TYR A 838 -9.80 -33.38 28.37
C TYR A 838 -9.09 -33.77 29.67
N GLU A 839 -9.83 -34.38 30.59
CA GLU A 839 -9.28 -35.01 31.79
C GLU A 839 -8.63 -36.36 31.45
N LYS A 840 -7.42 -36.62 31.97
CA LYS A 840 -6.73 -37.92 31.93
C LYS A 840 -6.31 -38.35 33.34
N GLU A 841 -5.92 -39.62 33.50
CA GLU A 841 -5.38 -40.09 34.78
C GLU A 841 -4.17 -39.24 35.19
N GLY A 842 -4.31 -38.46 36.27
CA GLY A 842 -3.25 -37.62 36.82
C GLY A 842 -3.05 -36.24 36.16
N GLY A 843 -3.93 -35.78 35.26
CA GLY A 843 -3.82 -34.43 34.69
C GLY A 843 -4.79 -34.14 33.55
N PHE A 844 -4.43 -33.20 32.68
CA PHE A 844 -5.21 -32.83 31.50
C PHE A 844 -4.40 -32.99 30.22
N THR A 845 -5.10 -33.05 29.10
CA THR A 845 -4.51 -33.32 27.79
C THR A 845 -5.39 -32.80 26.68
N ASN A 846 -4.82 -32.55 25.50
CA ASN A 846 -5.59 -32.30 24.29
C ASN A 846 -6.04 -33.57 23.56
N TYR A 847 -5.64 -34.74 24.05
CA TYR A 847 -6.01 -36.02 23.47
C TYR A 847 -7.30 -36.54 24.10
N ASN A 848 -8.33 -36.79 23.27
CA ASN A 848 -9.61 -37.30 23.78
C ASN A 848 -9.42 -38.71 24.37
N PRO A 849 -9.69 -38.94 25.67
CA PRO A 849 -9.53 -40.25 26.30
C PRO A 849 -10.62 -41.27 25.86
N ASN A 850 -11.70 -40.83 25.21
CA ASN A 850 -12.82 -41.67 24.77
C ASN A 850 -13.20 -41.43 23.30
N PRO A 851 -12.31 -41.68 22.33
CA PRO A 851 -12.60 -41.42 20.92
C PRO A 851 -13.63 -42.44 20.36
N PRO A 852 -14.44 -42.04 19.36
CA PRO A 852 -15.38 -42.94 18.68
C PRO A 852 -14.68 -44.15 18.02
N LYS A 853 -15.42 -45.24 17.86
CA LYS A 853 -14.92 -46.50 17.26
C LYS A 853 -15.35 -46.64 15.81
N PHE A 854 -14.39 -46.85 14.91
CA PHE A 854 -14.65 -47.07 13.48
C PHE A 854 -13.99 -48.35 12.98
N ARG A 855 -14.50 -48.92 11.89
CA ARG A 855 -13.89 -50.06 11.21
C ARG A 855 -13.18 -49.66 9.93
N TYR A 856 -13.77 -48.74 9.17
CA TYR A 856 -13.25 -48.26 7.89
C TYR A 856 -12.61 -46.89 8.09
N TYR A 857 -11.50 -46.64 7.40
CA TYR A 857 -10.73 -45.40 7.50
C TYR A 857 -10.41 -44.84 6.11
N ASN A 858 -10.38 -43.51 5.99
CA ASN A 858 -10.07 -42.82 4.74
C ASN A 858 -9.05 -41.72 5.02
N LEU A 859 -7.84 -41.89 4.52
CA LEU A 859 -6.83 -40.84 4.53
C LEU A 859 -6.96 -40.04 3.23
N VAL A 860 -7.20 -38.73 3.34
CA VAL A 860 -7.29 -37.81 2.20
C VAL A 860 -6.16 -36.79 2.31
N VAL A 861 -5.18 -36.87 1.41
CA VAL A 861 -4.08 -35.91 1.33
C VAL A 861 -4.47 -34.78 0.38
N THR A 862 -4.34 -33.54 0.86
CA THR A 862 -4.77 -32.33 0.13
C THR A 862 -3.61 -31.40 -0.22
N LYS A 863 -2.45 -31.53 0.44
CA LYS A 863 -1.25 -30.72 0.16
C LYS A 863 0.04 -31.46 0.49
N LEU A 864 1.10 -31.13 -0.26
CA LEU A 864 2.46 -31.62 -0.06
C LEU A 864 3.35 -30.48 0.44
N GLN A 865 4.49 -30.81 1.05
CA GLN A 865 5.50 -29.84 1.46
C GLN A 865 6.01 -28.96 0.29
N GLY A 866 5.94 -29.46 -0.94
CA GLY A 866 6.24 -28.73 -2.18
C GLY A 866 5.07 -27.93 -2.77
N GLY A 867 3.89 -27.94 -2.15
CA GLY A 867 2.68 -27.26 -2.60
C GLY A 867 1.51 -28.19 -2.92
N SER A 868 0.48 -27.67 -3.59
CA SER A 868 -0.78 -28.39 -3.89
C SER A 868 -0.75 -29.18 -5.21
N SER A 869 0.38 -29.26 -5.91
CA SER A 869 0.54 -30.13 -7.09
C SER A 869 1.98 -30.66 -7.18
N GLY A 870 2.18 -31.86 -7.75
CA GLY A 870 3.51 -32.48 -7.84
C GLY A 870 3.50 -34.02 -7.81
N CYS A 871 4.59 -34.66 -7.33
CA CYS A 871 4.53 -36.07 -6.90
C CYS A 871 4.24 -36.11 -5.41
N ILE A 872 3.16 -36.79 -5.01
CA ILE A 872 2.95 -37.22 -3.63
C ILE A 872 3.76 -38.49 -3.38
N GLN A 873 4.33 -38.71 -2.19
CA GLN A 873 4.86 -40.01 -1.80
C GLN A 873 4.85 -40.31 -0.31
N PHE A 874 4.67 -41.58 0.03
CA PHE A 874 4.90 -42.18 1.36
C PHE A 874 4.96 -43.71 1.24
N SER A 875 5.59 -44.39 2.21
CA SER A 875 5.80 -45.85 2.13
C SER A 875 4.72 -46.67 2.80
N GLU A 876 4.23 -46.25 3.96
CA GLU A 876 3.28 -47.02 4.77
C GLU A 876 2.38 -46.07 5.59
N PHE A 877 1.14 -46.50 5.86
CA PHE A 877 0.18 -45.88 6.74
C PHE A 877 -0.43 -46.92 7.68
N ASP A 878 -0.26 -46.71 8.98
CA ASP A 878 -0.85 -47.55 10.03
C ASP A 878 -1.76 -46.74 10.94
N ILE A 879 -2.73 -47.41 11.55
CA ILE A 879 -3.53 -46.83 12.63
C ILE A 879 -3.09 -47.40 13.98
N LEU A 880 -3.15 -46.58 15.01
CA LEU A 880 -2.79 -46.93 16.39
C LEU A 880 -4.04 -47.10 17.23
N ASP A 881 -4.15 -48.21 17.96
CA ASP A 881 -5.29 -48.50 18.82
C ASP A 881 -5.26 -47.73 20.15
N GLU A 882 -6.22 -47.94 21.04
CA GLU A 882 -6.34 -47.24 22.33
C GLU A 882 -5.13 -47.38 23.28
N LYS A 883 -4.18 -48.28 22.97
CA LYS A 883 -2.92 -48.45 23.72
C LYS A 883 -1.71 -47.84 23.00
N GLY A 884 -1.90 -47.24 21.83
CA GLY A 884 -0.81 -46.78 20.97
C GLY A 884 -0.11 -47.91 20.19
N GLU A 885 -0.74 -49.09 20.10
CA GLU A 885 -0.18 -50.23 19.37
C GLU A 885 -0.71 -50.23 17.91
N GLU A 886 0.15 -50.54 16.94
CA GLU A 886 -0.25 -50.68 15.52
C GLU A 886 -1.33 -51.76 15.35
N VAL A 887 -2.34 -51.48 14.53
CA VAL A 887 -3.38 -52.46 14.20
C VAL A 887 -2.89 -53.39 13.09
N GLU A 888 -2.41 -54.57 13.47
CA GLU A 888 -1.81 -55.59 12.57
C GLU A 888 -2.71 -56.05 11.39
N ASP A 889 -4.03 -55.84 11.46
CA ASP A 889 -5.01 -56.28 10.45
C ASP A 889 -5.49 -55.16 9.50
N LEU A 890 -4.86 -53.98 9.51
CA LEU A 890 -5.22 -52.89 8.62
C LEU A 890 -4.89 -53.25 7.17
N TYR A 891 -5.86 -53.19 6.27
CA TYR A 891 -5.60 -53.39 4.84
C TYR A 891 -6.34 -52.36 4.00
N ILE A 892 -5.64 -51.81 3.01
CA ILE A 892 -6.21 -50.94 1.99
C ILE A 892 -7.04 -51.74 0.98
N TYR A 893 -8.19 -51.22 0.59
CA TYR A 893 -9.07 -51.86 -0.41
C TYR A 893 -9.42 -50.98 -1.61
N ASP A 894 -9.09 -49.68 -1.56
CA ASP A 894 -9.26 -48.72 -2.65
C ASP A 894 -8.37 -47.49 -2.42
N GLY A 895 -8.06 -46.75 -3.46
CA GLY A 895 -7.25 -45.53 -3.35
C GLY A 895 -7.04 -44.82 -4.68
N THR A 896 -6.36 -43.68 -4.63
CA THR A 896 -6.01 -42.92 -5.85
C THR A 896 -4.93 -43.64 -6.64
N ASP A 897 -5.25 -44.09 -7.86
CA ASP A 897 -4.32 -44.78 -8.74
C ASP A 897 -3.03 -43.98 -8.98
N SER A 898 -1.90 -44.67 -8.93
CA SER A 898 -0.63 -44.11 -9.36
C SER A 898 -0.47 -44.16 -10.88
N ASN A 899 0.07 -43.09 -11.47
CA ASN A 899 0.56 -43.12 -12.85
C ASN A 899 1.96 -43.76 -13.00
N ILE A 900 2.51 -44.33 -11.91
CA ILE A 900 3.77 -45.06 -11.84
C ILE A 900 3.45 -46.53 -11.49
N GLY A 901 3.49 -47.41 -12.49
CA GLY A 901 2.85 -48.74 -12.42
C GLY A 901 3.38 -49.75 -11.39
N HIS A 902 4.36 -49.42 -10.54
CA HIS A 902 4.81 -50.27 -9.43
C HIS A 902 4.75 -49.56 -8.06
N GLU A 903 4.28 -48.31 -8.03
CA GLU A 903 4.20 -47.46 -6.84
C GLU A 903 2.75 -47.07 -6.54
N ASP A 904 1.87 -48.07 -6.56
CA ASP A 904 0.42 -47.90 -6.44
C ASP A 904 -0.06 -47.96 -4.98
N TRP A 905 -1.31 -47.56 -4.74
CA TRP A 905 -1.84 -47.40 -3.37
C TRP A 905 -1.79 -48.70 -2.55
N GLY A 906 -1.76 -49.86 -3.19
CA GLY A 906 -1.59 -51.15 -2.51
C GLY A 906 -0.33 -51.26 -1.64
N ASN A 907 0.68 -50.42 -1.89
CA ASN A 907 1.92 -50.41 -1.12
C ASN A 907 1.81 -49.72 0.25
N VAL A 908 0.74 -48.95 0.53
CA VAL A 908 0.67 -48.13 1.75
C VAL A 908 0.15 -48.86 2.99
N SER A 909 -0.16 -50.16 2.89
CA SER A 909 -0.56 -51.01 4.02
C SER A 909 -0.07 -52.46 3.83
N ASP A 910 1.05 -52.64 3.12
CA ASP A 910 1.60 -53.97 2.81
C ASP A 910 2.61 -54.48 3.85
N ASN A 911 2.82 -53.71 4.94
CA ASN A 911 3.80 -53.96 5.99
C ASN A 911 5.24 -54.03 5.47
N ASN A 912 5.56 -53.31 4.39
CA ASN A 912 6.87 -53.26 3.79
C ASN A 912 7.24 -51.83 3.41
N VAL A 913 7.82 -51.09 4.38
CA VAL A 913 8.33 -49.73 4.19
C VAL A 913 9.29 -49.50 3.00
N LYS A 914 9.79 -50.56 2.34
CA LYS A 914 10.63 -50.46 1.13
C LYS A 914 9.84 -50.27 -0.16
N THR A 915 8.58 -50.69 -0.19
CA THR A 915 7.61 -50.33 -1.23
C THR A 915 7.02 -48.96 -0.91
N LYS A 916 6.52 -48.24 -1.92
CA LYS A 916 5.96 -46.90 -1.72
C LYS A 916 4.81 -46.62 -2.64
N TYR A 917 3.95 -45.70 -2.23
CA TYR A 917 3.10 -44.96 -3.15
C TYR A 917 3.85 -43.72 -3.64
N CYS A 918 3.89 -43.49 -4.96
CA CYS A 918 4.12 -42.14 -5.52
C CYS A 918 3.15 -41.94 -6.66
N CYS A 919 2.55 -40.77 -6.77
CA CYS A 919 1.76 -40.39 -7.94
C CYS A 919 2.29 -39.06 -8.46
N SER A 920 2.86 -39.05 -9.67
CA SER A 920 3.54 -37.87 -10.25
C SER A 920 2.59 -36.78 -10.77
N ALA A 921 1.29 -36.98 -10.62
CA ALA A 921 0.24 -36.08 -11.07
C ALA A 921 -0.72 -35.71 -9.91
N PHE A 922 -0.21 -35.57 -8.69
CA PHE A 922 -1.00 -35.05 -7.57
C PHE A 922 -1.48 -33.62 -7.90
N ASN A 923 -2.78 -33.36 -7.74
CA ASN A 923 -3.40 -32.06 -8.04
C ASN A 923 -4.17 -31.48 -6.86
N GLY A 924 -3.76 -31.81 -5.64
CA GLY A 924 -4.39 -31.34 -4.40
C GLY A 924 -5.39 -32.35 -3.82
N TYR A 925 -5.42 -33.57 -4.34
CA TYR A 925 -6.30 -34.63 -3.84
C TYR A 925 -5.72 -36.02 -4.10
N ALA A 926 -5.57 -36.81 -3.04
CA ALA A 926 -5.36 -38.25 -3.10
C ALA A 926 -6.04 -38.89 -1.89
N TYR A 927 -6.75 -39.99 -2.08
CA TYR A 927 -7.48 -40.71 -1.03
C TYR A 927 -7.05 -42.17 -0.92
N PHE A 928 -7.18 -42.76 0.28
CA PHE A 928 -6.79 -44.14 0.59
C PHE A 928 -7.79 -44.75 1.57
N LEU A 929 -8.48 -45.83 1.18
CA LEU A 929 -9.55 -46.47 1.95
C LEU A 929 -9.09 -47.78 2.60
N PHE A 930 -9.14 -47.84 3.93
CA PHE A 930 -8.68 -48.96 4.75
C PHE A 930 -9.82 -49.64 5.50
N ASP A 931 -9.72 -50.95 5.74
CA ASP A 931 -10.61 -51.71 6.62
C ASP A 931 -9.78 -52.39 7.71
N ALA A 932 -10.00 -52.01 8.97
CA ALA A 932 -9.31 -52.55 10.14
C ALA A 932 -9.85 -53.93 10.59
N LYS A 933 -10.78 -54.54 9.83
CA LYS A 933 -11.51 -55.81 10.08
C LYS A 933 -12.44 -55.83 11.29
N ARG A 934 -12.14 -55.03 12.30
CA ARG A 934 -12.89 -54.82 13.54
C ARG A 934 -13.05 -53.33 13.77
N THR A 935 -13.95 -52.96 14.68
CA THR A 935 -14.01 -51.58 15.15
C THR A 935 -12.84 -51.30 16.08
N VAL A 936 -12.16 -50.17 15.88
CA VAL A 936 -10.96 -49.73 16.62
C VAL A 936 -11.23 -48.35 17.21
N ARG A 937 -10.86 -48.14 18.49
CA ARG A 937 -10.68 -46.79 19.03
C ARG A 937 -9.30 -46.33 18.61
N LEU A 938 -9.23 -45.30 17.78
CA LEU A 938 -7.94 -44.71 17.41
C LEU A 938 -7.42 -43.85 18.56
N CYS A 939 -6.14 -43.97 18.89
CA CYS A 939 -5.42 -42.90 19.60
C CYS A 939 -4.51 -42.09 18.65
N GLY A 940 -4.27 -42.59 17.44
CA GLY A 940 -3.39 -41.97 16.46
C GLY A 940 -3.22 -42.80 15.19
N TYR A 941 -2.34 -42.35 14.30
CA TYR A 941 -1.88 -43.08 13.12
C TYR A 941 -0.40 -42.80 12.88
N ARG A 942 0.21 -43.61 12.04
CA ARG A 942 1.63 -43.53 11.69
C ARG A 942 1.78 -43.41 10.18
N ILE A 943 2.62 -42.48 9.74
CA ILE A 943 3.03 -42.37 8.34
C ILE A 943 4.54 -42.62 8.24
N TYR A 944 4.94 -43.48 7.31
CA TYR A 944 6.35 -43.70 6.99
C TYR A 944 6.75 -42.93 5.74
N THR A 945 7.87 -42.21 5.82
CA THR A 945 8.43 -41.53 4.64
C THR A 945 8.97 -42.51 3.60
N ALA A 946 9.01 -42.08 2.34
CA ALA A 946 9.42 -42.91 1.20
C ALA A 946 10.94 -43.18 1.16
N ASN A 947 11.36 -43.99 0.20
CA ASN A 947 12.76 -44.42 0.01
C ASN A 947 13.72 -43.34 -0.55
N ASP A 948 13.19 -42.20 -0.99
CA ASP A 948 13.92 -41.08 -1.57
C ASP A 948 13.50 -39.73 -0.98
N THR A 949 12.73 -39.72 0.12
CA THR A 949 12.33 -38.52 0.86
C THR A 949 13.51 -37.63 1.27
N GLY A 950 14.70 -38.17 1.56
CA GLY A 950 15.87 -37.36 1.90
C GLY A 950 16.39 -36.47 0.77
N THR A 951 16.04 -36.80 -0.48
CA THR A 951 16.32 -35.96 -1.66
C THR A 951 15.07 -35.20 -2.12
N HIS A 952 13.89 -35.74 -1.80
CA HIS A 952 12.61 -35.29 -2.32
C HIS A 952 11.56 -35.07 -1.22
N SER A 953 11.92 -34.34 -0.16
CA SER A 953 11.02 -34.09 0.97
C SER A 953 9.81 -33.25 0.59
N GLU A 954 9.92 -32.45 -0.49
CA GLU A 954 8.81 -31.68 -1.07
C GLU A 954 7.61 -32.56 -1.47
N ARG A 955 7.80 -33.87 -1.62
CA ARG A 955 6.77 -34.84 -1.99
C ARG A 955 6.01 -35.41 -0.80
N ASN A 956 6.48 -35.17 0.42
CA ASN A 956 5.81 -35.63 1.64
C ASN A 956 4.46 -34.89 1.78
N PRO A 957 3.40 -35.57 2.24
CA PRO A 957 2.18 -34.91 2.70
C PRO A 957 2.49 -33.84 3.77
N CYS A 958 1.81 -32.70 3.70
CA CYS A 958 1.80 -31.69 4.78
C CYS A 958 0.38 -31.25 5.18
N SER A 959 -0.63 -31.55 4.36
CA SER A 959 -2.02 -31.39 4.77
C SER A 959 -2.83 -32.62 4.40
N TRP A 960 -3.62 -33.13 5.34
CA TRP A 960 -4.48 -34.28 5.14
C TRP A 960 -5.63 -34.33 6.14
N GLN A 961 -6.66 -35.08 5.78
CA GLN A 961 -7.83 -35.36 6.60
C GLN A 961 -7.94 -36.88 6.78
N LEU A 962 -8.20 -37.33 8.01
CA LEU A 962 -8.49 -38.73 8.30
C LEU A 962 -9.97 -38.85 8.66
N TYR A 963 -10.68 -39.75 8.00
CA TYR A 963 -12.08 -40.06 8.30
C TYR A 963 -12.24 -41.50 8.81
N GLY A 964 -13.29 -41.76 9.57
CA GLY A 964 -13.70 -43.09 10.03
C GLY A 964 -15.15 -43.38 9.70
N SER A 965 -15.48 -44.64 9.43
CA SER A 965 -16.86 -45.10 9.23
C SER A 965 -17.07 -46.52 9.78
N ASN A 966 -18.31 -46.84 10.11
CA ASN A 966 -18.76 -48.23 10.33
C ASN A 966 -19.49 -48.80 9.11
N SER A 967 -19.63 -48.01 8.05
CA SER A 967 -20.13 -48.38 6.73
C SER A 967 -18.99 -48.39 5.71
N LYS A 968 -19.01 -49.36 4.79
CA LYS A 968 -17.99 -49.47 3.73
C LYS A 968 -18.29 -48.57 2.52
N LEU A 969 -19.49 -47.99 2.44
CA LEU A 969 -19.94 -47.20 1.29
C LEU A 969 -19.36 -45.79 1.38
N TYR A 970 -18.63 -45.32 0.36
CA TYR A 970 -17.97 -44.00 0.34
C TYR A 970 -18.76 -42.91 -0.40
N ASP A 971 -19.69 -43.28 -1.29
CA ASP A 971 -20.26 -42.38 -2.31
C ASP A 971 -21.80 -42.24 -2.26
N SER A 972 -22.36 -42.11 -1.05
CA SER A 972 -23.81 -41.84 -0.87
C SER A 972 -24.03 -40.78 0.20
N GLU A 973 -25.11 -39.99 0.11
CA GLU A 973 -25.50 -38.98 1.12
C GLU A 973 -25.69 -39.57 2.55
N ASP A 974 -25.70 -40.91 2.69
CA ASP A 974 -25.82 -41.70 3.92
C ASP A 974 -24.53 -42.52 4.26
N SER A 975 -23.37 -42.13 3.75
CA SER A 975 -22.13 -42.94 3.80
C SER A 975 -21.57 -43.21 5.20
N GLY A 976 -21.96 -42.41 6.20
CA GLY A 976 -21.57 -42.58 7.61
C GLY A 976 -20.08 -42.35 7.90
N TRP A 977 -19.36 -41.68 7.00
CA TRP A 977 -17.97 -41.25 7.21
C TRP A 977 -17.91 -39.98 8.05
N GLU A 978 -17.13 -40.03 9.12
CA GLU A 978 -16.97 -38.97 10.11
C GLU A 978 -15.50 -38.52 10.09
N LEU A 979 -15.26 -37.20 10.00
CA LEU A 979 -13.90 -36.67 10.12
C LEU A 979 -13.37 -37.03 11.51
N ILE A 980 -12.16 -37.57 11.59
CA ILE A 980 -11.43 -37.92 12.80
C ILE A 980 -10.39 -36.85 13.12
N GLU A 981 -9.63 -36.41 12.13
CA GLU A 981 -8.62 -35.38 12.30
C GLU A 981 -8.38 -34.64 10.98
N GLU A 982 -8.03 -33.36 11.08
CA GLU A 982 -7.52 -32.54 9.98
C GLU A 982 -6.17 -31.94 10.39
N ARG A 983 -5.19 -32.09 9.51
CA ARG A 983 -3.87 -31.49 9.61
C ARG A 983 -3.69 -30.53 8.44
N GLU A 984 -3.33 -29.29 8.74
CA GLU A 984 -3.01 -28.26 7.75
C GLU A 984 -1.58 -27.76 7.95
N ASP A 985 -0.78 -27.78 6.88
CA ASP A 985 0.58 -27.28 6.86
C ASP A 985 1.45 -27.85 8.00
N ASP A 986 1.28 -29.14 8.28
CA ASP A 986 2.04 -29.92 9.25
C ASP A 986 3.34 -30.45 8.62
N TRP A 987 4.46 -29.86 9.04
CA TRP A 987 5.80 -30.18 8.52
C TRP A 987 6.50 -31.31 9.30
N THR A 988 5.77 -32.06 10.13
CA THR A 988 6.36 -33.11 11.00
C THR A 988 7.09 -34.19 10.21
N LEU A 989 6.64 -34.54 9.00
CA LEU A 989 7.31 -35.52 8.13
C LEU A 989 8.66 -34.98 7.63
N GLY A 990 9.75 -35.34 8.30
CA GLY A 990 11.10 -34.88 7.97
C GLY A 990 11.70 -35.49 6.70
N ALA A 991 12.80 -34.89 6.24
CA ALA A 991 13.58 -35.29 5.06
C ALA A 991 14.50 -36.50 5.31
N THR A 992 13.97 -37.58 5.88
CA THR A 992 14.72 -38.83 6.12
C THR A 992 13.94 -40.00 5.53
N ASN A 993 14.61 -40.94 4.86
CA ASN A 993 13.95 -42.09 4.24
C ASN A 993 13.43 -43.08 5.30
N TYR A 994 12.33 -43.79 5.00
CA TYR A 994 11.81 -44.91 5.81
C TYR A 994 11.55 -44.60 7.28
N THR A 995 11.27 -43.34 7.61
CA THR A 995 11.17 -42.87 8.98
C THR A 995 9.71 -42.82 9.39
N PRO A 996 9.31 -43.49 10.49
CA PRO A 996 7.96 -43.40 11.02
C PRO A 996 7.74 -42.08 11.75
N TYR A 997 6.54 -41.53 11.59
CA TYR A 997 6.04 -40.39 12.36
C TYR A 997 4.66 -40.72 12.90
N ASP A 998 4.51 -40.62 14.23
CA ASP A 998 3.24 -40.83 14.92
C ASP A 998 2.47 -39.52 15.03
N PHE A 999 1.19 -39.58 14.66
CA PHE A 999 0.23 -38.50 14.79
C PHE A 999 -0.85 -38.95 15.77
N LEU A 1000 -0.80 -38.40 16.98
CA LEU A 1000 -1.82 -38.64 17.99
C LEU A 1000 -3.04 -37.74 17.72
N ILE A 1001 -4.25 -38.30 17.83
CA ILE A 1001 -5.50 -37.60 17.49
C ILE A 1001 -6.02 -36.81 18.69
N SER A 1002 -6.07 -35.49 18.55
CA SER A 1002 -6.97 -34.63 19.34
C SER A 1002 -8.36 -34.63 18.68
N ASP A 1003 -9.45 -34.71 19.47
CA ASP A 1003 -10.82 -35.04 19.03
C ASP A 1003 -11.27 -34.37 17.71
N PRO A 1004 -12.02 -35.08 16.85
CA PRO A 1004 -12.72 -34.47 15.74
C PRO A 1004 -13.74 -33.42 16.18
N MET A 1005 -13.80 -32.33 15.42
CA MET A 1005 -14.75 -31.23 15.61
C MET A 1005 -16.20 -31.76 15.66
N LYS A 1006 -16.90 -31.58 16.79
CA LYS A 1006 -18.32 -31.91 16.93
C LYS A 1006 -19.14 -30.77 16.34
N SER A 1007 -19.96 -31.05 15.34
CA SER A 1007 -20.80 -30.03 14.70
C SER A 1007 -22.26 -30.48 14.58
N LEU A 1008 -23.14 -29.48 14.63
CA LEU A 1008 -24.57 -29.60 14.42
C LEU A 1008 -24.93 -28.65 13.29
N THR A 1009 -25.57 -29.16 12.23
CA THR A 1009 -25.96 -28.38 11.06
C THR A 1009 -27.45 -28.47 10.80
N LEU A 1010 -28.02 -27.37 10.30
CA LEU A 1010 -29.39 -27.30 9.83
C LEU A 1010 -29.45 -27.53 8.32
N ASN A 1011 -30.52 -28.16 7.86
CA ASN A 1011 -30.82 -28.28 6.43
C ASN A 1011 -30.98 -26.94 5.71
N GLU A 1012 -31.29 -25.86 6.44
CA GLU A 1012 -31.40 -24.50 5.94
C GLU A 1012 -30.82 -23.54 6.99
N GLN A 1013 -29.81 -22.73 6.60
CA GLN A 1013 -29.21 -21.72 7.49
C GLN A 1013 -29.91 -20.35 7.38
N THR A 1014 -30.64 -20.12 6.29
CA THR A 1014 -31.44 -18.90 6.07
C THR A 1014 -32.67 -19.23 5.22
N ALA A 1015 -33.85 -18.73 5.58
CA ALA A 1015 -35.06 -18.96 4.82
C ALA A 1015 -36.05 -17.78 4.88
N LYS A 1016 -36.73 -17.51 3.76
CA LYS A 1016 -37.86 -16.56 3.71
C LYS A 1016 -39.17 -17.32 3.81
N ILE A 1017 -39.86 -17.17 4.93
CA ILE A 1017 -41.13 -17.84 5.19
C ILE A 1017 -42.26 -16.81 5.03
N PRO A 1018 -43.21 -17.01 4.08
CA PRO A 1018 -44.37 -16.13 3.95
C PRO A 1018 -45.17 -16.06 5.26
N TYR A 1019 -45.79 -14.91 5.52
CA TYR A 1019 -46.62 -14.71 6.71
C TYR A 1019 -47.70 -15.81 6.85
N GLY A 1020 -47.74 -16.49 7.99
CA GLY A 1020 -48.68 -17.57 8.29
C GLY A 1020 -48.25 -18.97 7.81
N GLU A 1021 -47.17 -19.07 7.03
CA GLU A 1021 -46.61 -20.35 6.59
C GLU A 1021 -45.57 -20.89 7.59
N SER A 1022 -45.17 -22.14 7.38
CA SER A 1022 -44.18 -22.83 8.24
C SER A 1022 -43.05 -23.47 7.45
N LEU A 1023 -41.86 -23.56 8.05
CA LEU A 1023 -40.69 -24.27 7.53
C LEU A 1023 -40.26 -25.35 8.53
N GLN A 1024 -39.99 -26.55 8.03
CA GLN A 1024 -39.41 -27.62 8.81
C GLN A 1024 -37.89 -27.55 8.73
N LEU A 1025 -37.26 -27.26 9.87
CA LEU A 1025 -35.82 -27.40 10.03
C LEU A 1025 -35.49 -28.81 10.52
N ASN A 1026 -34.48 -29.43 9.93
CA ASN A 1026 -33.96 -30.74 10.29
C ASN A 1026 -32.50 -30.58 10.71
N VAL A 1027 -32.12 -31.29 11.77
CA VAL A 1027 -30.76 -31.26 12.31
C VAL A 1027 -30.00 -32.49 11.84
N SER A 1028 -28.81 -32.25 11.29
CA SER A 1028 -27.76 -33.23 11.08
C SER A 1028 -26.67 -33.05 12.13
N PHE A 1029 -26.12 -34.16 12.60
CA PHE A 1029 -25.03 -34.19 13.57
C PHE A 1029 -23.77 -34.77 12.93
N SER A 1030 -22.61 -34.25 13.30
CA SER A 1030 -21.30 -34.84 13.03
C SER A 1030 -20.49 -34.88 14.34
N PRO A 1031 -20.21 -36.06 14.92
CA PRO A 1031 -20.54 -37.38 14.41
C PRO A 1031 -22.05 -37.69 14.45
N SER A 1032 -22.51 -38.52 13.52
CA SER A 1032 -23.91 -38.98 13.39
C SER A 1032 -24.37 -39.79 14.61
N THR A 1033 -23.44 -40.32 15.40
CA THR A 1033 -23.69 -40.98 16.69
C THR A 1033 -24.37 -40.06 17.74
N MET A 1034 -24.37 -38.74 17.53
CA MET A 1034 -25.12 -37.77 18.34
C MET A 1034 -26.61 -37.69 17.95
N GLN A 1035 -27.03 -38.42 16.91
CA GLN A 1035 -28.42 -38.46 16.48
C GLN A 1035 -29.29 -39.15 17.54
N GLY A 1036 -30.26 -38.41 18.08
CA GLY A 1036 -31.11 -38.85 19.19
C GLY A 1036 -30.89 -38.10 20.50
N LEU A 1037 -29.88 -37.21 20.57
CA LEU A 1037 -29.78 -36.21 21.63
C LEU A 1037 -31.03 -35.32 21.66
N GLU A 1038 -31.44 -34.91 22.87
CA GLU A 1038 -32.57 -34.00 23.03
C GLU A 1038 -32.19 -32.64 22.43
N LEU A 1039 -33.02 -32.13 21.52
CA LEU A 1039 -32.80 -30.85 20.86
C LEU A 1039 -33.61 -29.75 21.55
N GLN A 1040 -32.95 -28.67 21.92
CA GLN A 1040 -33.58 -27.43 22.34
C GLN A 1040 -33.63 -26.45 21.18
N TRP A 1041 -34.82 -25.93 20.92
CA TRP A 1041 -35.08 -24.96 19.86
C TRP A 1041 -35.52 -23.64 20.47
N LEU A 1042 -34.89 -22.56 20.01
CA LEU A 1042 -35.16 -21.21 20.46
C LEU A 1042 -35.42 -20.30 19.25
N THR A 1043 -36.31 -19.33 19.43
CA THR A 1043 -36.47 -18.21 18.51
C THR A 1043 -36.03 -16.94 19.26
N THR A 1044 -35.17 -16.12 18.64
CA THR A 1044 -34.73 -14.86 19.27
C THR A 1044 -35.85 -13.83 19.34
N ASN A 1045 -36.90 -13.96 18.52
CA ASN A 1045 -38.09 -13.11 18.53
C ASN A 1045 -39.39 -13.91 18.27
N PRO A 1046 -40.05 -14.43 19.33
CA PRO A 1046 -41.26 -15.23 19.23
C PRO A 1046 -42.49 -14.47 18.70
N SER A 1047 -42.40 -13.15 18.54
CA SER A 1047 -43.45 -12.32 17.91
C SER A 1047 -43.34 -12.31 16.37
N VAL A 1048 -42.15 -12.62 15.82
CA VAL A 1048 -41.89 -12.72 14.37
C VAL A 1048 -42.06 -14.15 13.87
N ALA A 1049 -41.43 -15.13 14.54
CA ALA A 1049 -41.67 -16.54 14.25
C ALA A 1049 -41.49 -17.40 15.50
N THR A 1050 -42.22 -18.50 15.62
CA THR A 1050 -42.04 -19.49 16.68
C THR A 1050 -41.50 -20.80 16.14
N VAL A 1051 -40.62 -21.45 16.91
CA VAL A 1051 -40.15 -22.81 16.63
C VAL A 1051 -40.66 -23.76 17.71
N ASN A 1052 -41.07 -24.98 17.33
CA ASN A 1052 -41.45 -26.01 18.28
C ASN A 1052 -40.29 -26.97 18.58
N SER A 1053 -40.48 -27.90 19.52
CA SER A 1053 -39.46 -28.89 19.93
C SER A 1053 -39.03 -29.87 18.83
N LYS A 1054 -39.62 -29.81 17.63
CA LYS A 1054 -39.27 -30.62 16.48
C LYS A 1054 -38.68 -29.79 15.32
N GLY A 1055 -38.33 -28.53 15.54
CA GLY A 1055 -37.75 -27.66 14.51
C GLY A 1055 -38.76 -27.08 13.50
N LEU A 1056 -40.06 -27.16 13.76
CA LEU A 1056 -41.06 -26.52 12.90
C LEU A 1056 -41.19 -25.04 13.24
N VAL A 1057 -40.74 -24.19 12.32
CA VAL A 1057 -40.79 -22.72 12.40
C VAL A 1057 -42.09 -22.22 11.78
N VAL A 1058 -42.82 -21.33 12.46
CA VAL A 1058 -44.08 -20.74 12.00
C VAL A 1058 -43.96 -19.21 12.01
N ALA A 1059 -44.13 -18.57 10.84
CA ALA A 1059 -44.07 -17.12 10.70
C ALA A 1059 -45.35 -16.46 11.26
N LYS A 1060 -45.19 -15.54 12.22
CA LYS A 1060 -46.27 -14.85 12.94
C LYS A 1060 -46.46 -13.38 12.56
N SER A 1061 -45.42 -12.72 12.06
CA SER A 1061 -45.49 -11.34 11.58
C SER A 1061 -44.36 -11.05 10.58
N ILE A 1062 -44.44 -9.93 9.88
CA ILE A 1062 -43.37 -9.49 8.97
C ILE A 1062 -42.19 -9.00 9.83
N GLY A 1063 -41.02 -9.63 9.67
CA GLY A 1063 -39.79 -9.30 10.39
C GLY A 1063 -38.73 -10.38 10.19
N THR A 1064 -37.59 -10.24 10.86
CA THR A 1064 -36.52 -11.23 10.89
C THR A 1064 -36.37 -11.76 12.33
N THR A 1065 -36.05 -13.05 12.46
CA THR A 1065 -35.71 -13.68 13.74
C THR A 1065 -34.79 -14.85 13.47
N ASP A 1066 -33.90 -15.14 14.40
CA ASP A 1066 -33.04 -16.31 14.33
C ASP A 1066 -33.72 -17.49 15.00
N ILE A 1067 -33.55 -18.65 14.39
CA ILE A 1067 -33.95 -19.93 14.95
C ILE A 1067 -32.67 -20.66 15.34
N ILE A 1068 -32.50 -20.85 16.64
CA ILE A 1068 -31.32 -21.47 17.23
C ILE A 1068 -31.69 -22.88 17.64
N VAL A 1069 -30.81 -23.83 17.36
CA VAL A 1069 -30.91 -25.21 17.83
C VAL A 1069 -29.66 -25.59 18.60
N SER A 1070 -29.85 -26.32 19.69
CA SER A 1070 -28.77 -26.85 20.51
C SER A 1070 -29.09 -28.28 20.91
N ALA A 1071 -28.08 -29.13 21.01
CA ALA A 1071 -28.22 -30.48 21.53
C ALA A 1071 -27.91 -30.50 23.02
N VAL A 1072 -28.74 -31.18 23.80
CA VAL A 1072 -28.54 -31.40 25.23
C VAL A 1072 -27.76 -32.70 25.39
N THR A 1073 -26.58 -32.62 25.99
CA THR A 1073 -25.77 -33.78 26.40
C THR A 1073 -25.90 -34.01 27.91
N ASP A 1074 -25.84 -35.26 28.35
CA ASP A 1074 -25.92 -35.65 29.78
C ASP A 1074 -24.60 -35.41 30.57
N ASN A 1075 -23.61 -34.77 29.95
CA ASN A 1075 -22.36 -34.32 30.57
C ASN A 1075 -22.12 -32.87 30.16
#